data_AF-A0AAJ6XZP1-F1
#
_entry.id   AF-A0AAJ6XZP1-F1
#
_cell.length_a   1.000
_cell.length_b   1.000
_cell.length_c   1.000
_cell.angle_alpha   90.00
_cell.angle_beta   90.00
_cell.angle_gamma   90.00
#
_symmetry.space_group_name_H-M   'P 1'
#
loop_
_entity.id
_entity.type
_entity.pdbx_description
1 polymer ?
#
loop_
_entity_poly.entity_id
_entity_poly.type
_entity_poly.pdbx_seq_one_letter_code
_entity_poly.pdbx_strand_id
1 'polypeptide(L)'
;MKIAIEGCMHGDLDKVYQTLKLIESQNGTKIDLLLCCGDFQAVRNERDMESLNVPLKYREMKSFWKYYSGREIAPVPTIFIGGNHEASNYLWELYYGGYAAPNIYFLGFAGVIKFGNIRIGGLSGIYNARNYRTGHHERAPYNESSIRSVYHVREYDVHKLMQVEEPIDIFLSHDWPVGITDCGNWKQLVRYKPHFEKEIQEKTLGSKAAAQLLEKLRPAYWFSAHLHCKFAAVVQHGEGGPLTKFLALDKCLPRRKFLQVIEIESEPGPYEIQYDEEWLAITRKFNSIFPLTFKNANFGATQLEMEDCRQFFSSRLQERGTKPFEFTQTAPPFDPTQSDPNGSFSGCPRNPQTESLLQLLELPYLLDSTSESREGRCSPSAAQLIQRGSFVHNSEEIPIDDVDESELEEADDVDTRKEYFLVLGLLHAVVVAPPASASLFFNFYGASCPTAELIVSNTVRSASSSDPTIPGKLLRLVFHDCFVEMSWLQGCDASVLLQGNGTERSDPGNRSLGGFQVIDSAKRMLEIFCPGTVSCADVVALAARDAVAITGGPQLQIPTGRRDGRVSAAANVRPNIIDTTFTMNEMINIFTAKGLSIEDLVVLSGAHTIGSAHCSAFSDRFQEDSKGKLTLIDTSLDRNYANELMQRCPVDASASITVVNDPETSSSFDNQYYRNLVAHKGLFQSDSVLLDDKRTRNLVQDFANDQEKFFQSWSQSFLKLTSIGVKTGEEGEIRQSCSMTSG
;
A
#
# COMPACT_ATOMS: atom_id res chain seq x y z
N MET A 1 0.85 4.96 40.63
CA MET A 1 0.04 5.32 39.45
C MET A 1 -0.20 4.06 38.61
N LYS A 2 -1.44 3.81 38.19
CA LYS A 2 -1.81 2.69 37.31
C LYS A 2 -2.02 3.18 35.89
N ILE A 3 -1.24 2.64 34.96
CA ILE A 3 -1.24 3.04 33.57
C ILE A 3 -1.69 1.87 32.71
N ALA A 4 -2.70 2.07 31.88
CA ALA A 4 -3.09 1.13 30.85
C ALA A 4 -2.31 1.41 29.57
N ILE A 5 -1.71 0.37 29.00
CA ILE A 5 -1.00 0.41 27.72
C ILE A 5 -1.85 -0.30 26.68
N GLU A 6 -2.11 0.37 25.57
CA GLU A 6 -2.88 -0.11 24.42
C GLU A 6 -1.98 -0.17 23.18
N GLY A 7 -2.14 -1.23 22.38
CA GLY A 7 -1.39 -1.48 21.15
C GLY A 7 -1.87 -0.62 19.98
N CYS A 8 -2.85 -1.12 19.22
CA CYS A 8 -3.48 -0.37 18.12
C CYS A 8 -5.02 -0.40 18.24
N MET A 9 -5.64 0.77 18.39
CA MET A 9 -7.09 0.90 18.54
C MET A 9 -7.87 1.12 17.24
N HIS A 10 -7.27 1.69 16.18
CA HIS A 10 -7.93 1.97 14.90
C HIS A 10 -9.32 2.63 15.04
N GLY A 11 -9.43 3.61 15.94
CA GLY A 11 -10.65 4.38 16.17
C GLY A 11 -11.72 3.72 17.07
N ASP A 12 -11.50 2.50 17.57
CA ASP A 12 -12.41 1.77 18.47
C ASP A 12 -12.29 2.21 19.96
N LEU A 13 -12.19 3.52 20.21
CA LEU A 13 -12.06 4.11 21.56
C LEU A 13 -13.16 3.64 22.52
N ASP A 14 -14.40 3.54 22.07
CA ASP A 14 -15.53 3.09 22.89
C ASP A 14 -15.26 1.69 23.49
N LYS A 15 -14.69 0.76 22.71
CA LYS A 15 -14.37 -0.60 23.17
C LYS A 15 -13.23 -0.59 24.18
N VAL A 16 -12.20 0.23 23.93
CA VAL A 16 -11.05 0.37 24.84
C VAL A 16 -11.50 0.94 26.19
N TYR A 17 -12.27 2.03 26.19
CA TYR A 17 -12.76 2.64 27.42
C TYR A 17 -13.75 1.76 28.18
N GLN A 18 -14.62 1.01 27.49
CA GLN A 18 -15.47 0.00 28.13
C GLN A 18 -14.64 -1.12 28.78
N THR A 19 -13.57 -1.57 28.12
CA THR A 19 -12.65 -2.57 28.67
C THR A 19 -11.95 -2.05 29.92
N LEU A 20 -11.52 -0.79 29.92
CA LEU A 20 -10.93 -0.15 31.10
C LEU A 20 -11.91 -0.11 32.27
N LYS A 21 -13.14 0.35 32.05
CA LYS A 21 -14.19 0.35 33.09
C LYS A 21 -14.45 -1.04 33.66
N LEU A 22 -14.43 -2.08 32.81
CA LEU A 22 -14.57 -3.46 33.25
C LEU A 22 -13.41 -3.86 34.17
N ILE A 23 -12.16 -3.58 33.78
CA ILE A 23 -10.96 -3.85 34.57
C ILE A 23 -11.00 -3.11 35.92
N GLU A 24 -11.41 -1.84 35.92
CA GLU A 24 -11.56 -1.06 37.15
C GLU A 24 -12.60 -1.68 38.09
N SER A 25 -13.74 -2.12 37.54
CA SER A 25 -14.81 -2.76 38.33
C SER A 25 -14.41 -4.10 38.91
N GLN A 26 -13.61 -4.90 38.18
CA GLN A 26 -13.19 -6.24 38.60
C GLN A 26 -12.06 -6.19 39.63
N ASN A 27 -11.11 -5.28 39.45
CA ASN A 27 -9.92 -5.19 40.29
C ASN A 27 -10.06 -4.17 41.44
N GLY A 28 -11.18 -3.44 41.49
CA GLY A 28 -11.44 -2.41 42.49
C GLY A 28 -10.37 -1.29 42.50
N THR A 29 -9.72 -1.03 41.38
CA THR A 29 -8.73 0.06 41.28
C THR A 29 -8.93 0.90 40.04
N LYS A 30 -8.78 2.22 40.21
CA LYS A 30 -8.86 3.21 39.15
C LYS A 30 -7.61 3.18 38.25
N ILE A 31 -7.80 3.38 36.95
CA ILE A 31 -6.73 3.62 35.99
C ILE A 31 -6.51 5.14 35.90
N ASP A 32 -5.26 5.56 36.03
CA ASP A 32 -4.86 6.97 36.07
C ASP A 32 -4.56 7.54 34.69
N LEU A 33 -4.08 6.69 33.76
CA LEU A 33 -3.65 7.08 32.42
C LEU A 33 -3.83 5.93 31.42
N LEU A 34 -4.22 6.26 30.19
CA LEU A 34 -4.18 5.38 29.02
C LEU A 34 -3.09 5.86 28.04
N LEU A 35 -2.19 4.97 27.64
CA LEU A 35 -1.20 5.20 26.60
C LEU A 35 -1.51 4.34 25.38
N CYS A 36 -1.73 4.96 24.22
CA CYS A 36 -1.85 4.27 22.94
C CYS A 36 -0.54 4.37 22.17
N CYS A 37 0.04 3.21 21.87
CA CYS A 37 1.39 3.12 21.30
C CYS A 37 1.37 2.96 19.78
N GLY A 38 0.20 2.80 19.16
CA GLY A 38 0.07 2.59 17.72
C GLY A 38 -1.10 3.33 17.08
N ASP A 39 -1.69 2.72 16.04
CA ASP A 39 -2.74 3.35 15.23
C ASP A 39 -3.94 3.77 16.10
N PHE A 40 -4.09 5.08 16.31
CA PHE A 40 -5.15 5.70 17.08
C PHE A 40 -6.38 6.02 16.20
N GLN A 41 -6.13 6.53 14.99
CA GLN A 41 -7.11 6.89 13.97
C GLN A 41 -8.05 8.04 14.40
N ALA A 42 -7.47 9.22 14.64
CA ALA A 42 -8.17 10.45 15.10
C ALA A 42 -9.05 11.13 14.03
N VAL A 43 -10.04 10.43 13.48
CA VAL A 43 -10.92 10.93 12.40
C VAL A 43 -12.07 11.77 12.95
N ARG A 44 -12.09 13.08 12.64
CA ARG A 44 -13.13 14.01 13.11
C ARG A 44 -14.41 13.96 12.28
N ASN A 45 -14.27 13.78 10.97
CA ASN A 45 -15.33 13.81 9.97
C ASN A 45 -14.94 13.07 8.67
N GLU A 46 -15.85 12.99 7.71
CA GLU A 46 -15.65 12.26 6.45
C GLU A 46 -14.46 12.79 5.62
N ARG A 47 -14.07 14.06 5.76
CA ARG A 47 -12.90 14.61 5.04
C ARG A 47 -11.59 14.08 5.58
N ASP A 48 -11.48 13.88 6.89
CA ASP A 48 -10.30 13.25 7.49
C ASP A 48 -10.11 11.81 6.98
N MET A 49 -11.20 11.13 6.56
CA MET A 49 -11.12 9.79 5.96
C MET A 49 -10.38 9.77 4.63
N GLU A 50 -10.37 10.88 3.88
CA GLU A 50 -9.58 11.02 2.65
C GLU A 50 -8.08 11.05 2.95
N SER A 51 -7.71 11.44 4.17
CA SER A 51 -6.33 11.52 4.66
C SER A 51 -5.90 10.30 5.47
N LEU A 52 -6.61 9.17 5.34
CA LEU A 52 -6.20 7.87 5.86
C LEU A 52 -5.49 7.06 4.76
N ASN A 53 -4.31 6.52 5.06
CA ASN A 53 -3.70 5.48 4.22
C ASN A 53 -4.32 4.10 4.49
N VAL A 54 -5.64 4.00 4.35
CA VAL A 54 -6.43 2.78 4.54
C VAL A 54 -7.25 2.54 3.27
N PRO A 55 -7.40 1.29 2.81
CA PRO A 55 -8.28 0.99 1.68
C PRO A 55 -9.74 1.39 1.94
N LEU A 56 -10.49 1.91 0.94
CA LEU A 56 -11.87 2.40 1.16
C LEU A 56 -12.75 1.33 1.81
N LYS A 57 -12.58 0.05 1.43
CA LYS A 57 -13.39 -1.04 2.00
C LYS A 57 -13.23 -1.17 3.53
N TYR A 58 -12.14 -0.65 4.09
CA TYR A 58 -11.87 -0.62 5.54
C TYR A 58 -12.02 0.77 6.16
N ARG A 59 -12.35 1.81 5.38
CA ARG A 59 -12.60 3.15 5.91
C ARG A 59 -14.00 3.20 6.51
N GLU A 60 -14.06 3.10 7.83
CA GLU A 60 -15.29 3.25 8.60
C GLU A 60 -15.20 4.41 9.59
N MET A 61 -16.27 5.20 9.70
CA MET A 61 -16.37 6.24 10.72
C MET A 61 -16.56 5.59 12.09
N LYS A 62 -15.49 5.53 12.89
CA LYS A 62 -15.49 4.88 14.20
C LYS A 62 -15.99 5.80 15.31
N SER A 63 -15.33 5.82 16.47
CA SER A 63 -15.85 6.50 17.67
C SER A 63 -15.20 7.84 17.99
N PHE A 64 -14.03 8.16 17.42
CA PHE A 64 -13.27 9.38 17.77
C PHE A 64 -14.06 10.68 17.62
N TRP A 65 -14.86 10.84 16.55
CA TRP A 65 -15.66 12.04 16.31
C TRP A 65 -16.62 12.37 17.47
N LYS A 66 -17.06 11.38 18.27
CA LYS A 66 -17.91 11.59 19.47
C LYS A 66 -17.15 12.32 20.57
N TYR A 67 -15.89 11.98 20.75
CA TYR A 67 -14.99 12.63 21.73
C TYR A 67 -14.59 14.02 21.23
N TYR A 68 -14.23 14.13 19.95
CA TYR A 68 -13.90 15.41 19.33
C TYR A 68 -15.08 16.41 19.37
N SER A 69 -16.31 15.94 19.17
CA SER A 69 -17.54 16.77 19.25
C SER A 69 -17.94 17.17 20.68
N GLY A 70 -17.38 16.52 21.70
CA GLY A 70 -17.80 16.68 23.10
C GLY A 70 -19.08 15.93 23.47
N ARG A 71 -19.59 15.07 22.58
CA ARG A 71 -20.72 14.17 22.87
C ARG A 71 -20.36 13.13 23.91
N GLU A 72 -19.12 12.65 23.86
CA GLU A 72 -18.52 11.75 24.85
C GLU A 72 -17.26 12.42 25.41
N ILE A 73 -16.88 12.06 26.64
CA ILE A 73 -15.65 12.52 27.27
C ILE A 73 -14.80 11.30 27.59
N ALA A 74 -13.51 11.34 27.24
CA ALA A 74 -12.61 10.25 27.58
C ALA A 74 -12.56 10.08 29.11
N PRO A 75 -12.90 8.89 29.65
CA PRO A 75 -13.05 8.69 31.10
C PRO A 75 -11.73 8.73 31.86
N VAL A 76 -10.62 8.55 31.15
CA VAL A 76 -9.25 8.58 31.66
C VAL A 76 -8.41 9.47 30.74
N PRO A 77 -7.47 10.28 31.27
CA PRO A 77 -6.48 10.95 30.43
C PRO A 77 -5.84 9.97 29.47
N THR A 78 -5.86 10.30 28.18
CA THR A 78 -5.38 9.42 27.12
C THR A 78 -4.29 10.14 26.34
N ILE A 79 -3.10 9.56 26.29
CA ILE A 79 -1.99 10.06 25.48
C ILE A 79 -1.73 9.06 24.36
N PHE A 80 -1.54 9.55 23.14
CA PHE A 80 -1.22 8.70 21.99
C PHE A 80 -0.13 9.29 21.11
N ILE A 81 0.55 8.39 20.41
CA ILE A 81 1.37 8.68 19.23
C ILE A 81 0.65 8.18 17.98
N GLY A 82 1.01 8.70 16.81
CA GLY A 82 0.37 8.35 15.54
C GLY A 82 1.07 7.18 14.88
N GLY A 83 0.28 6.30 14.25
CA GLY A 83 0.78 5.23 13.39
C GLY A 83 0.73 5.55 11.89
N ASN A 84 0.49 4.53 11.07
CA ASN A 84 0.40 4.63 9.60
C ASN A 84 -1.04 4.66 9.07
N HIS A 85 -2.04 4.47 9.94
CA HIS A 85 -3.46 4.55 9.64
C HIS A 85 -4.13 5.76 10.31
N GLU A 86 -3.46 6.91 10.24
CA GLU A 86 -3.90 8.14 10.92
C GLU A 86 -4.52 9.16 9.98
N ALA A 87 -5.43 9.98 10.53
CA ALA A 87 -5.93 11.19 9.89
C ALA A 87 -4.79 12.22 9.79
N SER A 88 -3.94 12.06 8.77
CA SER A 88 -2.65 12.74 8.70
C SER A 88 -2.79 14.25 8.55
N ASN A 89 -3.88 14.70 7.93
CA ASN A 89 -4.24 16.11 7.86
C ASN A 89 -4.47 16.71 9.25
N TYR A 90 -5.20 16.02 10.12
CA TYR A 90 -5.49 16.51 11.47
C TYR A 90 -4.25 16.43 12.37
N LEU A 91 -3.51 15.32 12.33
CA LEU A 91 -2.30 15.19 13.13
C LEU A 91 -1.22 16.21 12.72
N TRP A 92 -1.19 16.64 11.46
CA TRP A 92 -0.31 17.72 11.01
C TRP A 92 -0.63 19.06 11.68
N GLU A 93 -1.90 19.38 11.93
CA GLU A 93 -2.31 20.58 12.68
C GLU A 93 -1.72 20.60 14.10
N LEU A 94 -1.45 19.42 14.67
CA LEU A 94 -0.91 19.16 15.99
C LEU A 94 0.52 18.59 15.94
N TYR A 95 1.32 18.98 14.95
CA TYR A 95 2.69 18.47 14.75
C TYR A 95 3.56 18.50 16.03
N TYR A 96 3.44 19.56 16.84
CA TYR A 96 4.18 19.77 18.09
C TYR A 96 3.52 19.13 19.33
N GLY A 97 2.41 18.42 19.15
CA GLY A 97 1.57 17.88 20.21
C GLY A 97 0.49 18.85 20.68
N GLY A 98 -0.57 18.31 21.29
CA GLY A 98 -1.73 19.05 21.76
C GLY A 98 -2.95 18.16 22.00
N TYR A 99 -4.03 18.72 22.55
CA TYR A 99 -5.27 17.97 22.72
C TYR A 99 -5.95 17.78 21.36
N ALA A 100 -6.16 16.51 20.99
CA ALA A 100 -6.92 16.10 19.81
C ALA A 100 -8.43 16.03 20.11
N ALA A 101 -8.79 15.86 21.38
CA ALA A 101 -10.15 15.99 21.90
C ALA A 101 -10.05 16.29 23.41
N PRO A 102 -11.15 16.68 24.09
CA PRO A 102 -11.12 16.83 25.54
C PRO A 102 -10.59 15.57 26.23
N ASN A 103 -9.53 15.72 27.03
CA ASN A 103 -8.86 14.64 27.76
C ASN A 103 -8.14 13.58 26.88
N ILE A 104 -7.93 13.87 25.59
CA ILE A 104 -7.16 13.05 24.64
C ILE A 104 -6.04 13.90 24.04
N TYR A 105 -4.79 13.56 24.35
CA TYR A 105 -3.59 14.31 23.98
C TYR A 105 -2.74 13.56 22.96
N PHE A 106 -2.50 14.19 21.81
CA PHE A 106 -1.54 13.71 20.83
C PHE A 106 -0.15 14.22 21.21
N LEU A 107 0.83 13.33 21.30
CA LEU A 107 2.20 13.69 21.70
C LEU A 107 2.95 14.50 20.61
N GLY A 108 2.44 14.49 19.37
CA GLY A 108 3.09 15.09 18.22
C GLY A 108 3.87 14.07 17.39
N PHE A 109 4.52 14.54 16.34
CA PHE A 109 5.37 13.68 15.49
C PHE A 109 6.59 13.16 16.25
N ALA A 110 7.11 13.98 17.15
CA ALA A 110 7.98 13.62 18.25
C ALA A 110 7.65 14.56 19.42
N GLY A 111 7.71 14.07 20.65
CA GLY A 111 7.36 14.87 21.81
C GLY A 111 7.87 14.29 23.13
N VAL A 112 8.06 15.16 24.12
CA VAL A 112 8.24 14.79 25.53
C VAL A 112 7.34 15.67 26.39
N ILE A 113 6.63 15.06 27.32
CA ILE A 113 5.76 15.73 28.29
C ILE A 113 5.98 15.17 29.69
N LYS A 114 5.47 15.87 30.69
CA LYS A 114 5.39 15.41 32.08
C LYS A 114 3.96 14.99 32.40
N PHE A 115 3.80 13.91 33.16
CA PHE A 115 2.51 13.47 33.70
C PHE A 115 2.68 13.07 35.16
N GLY A 116 2.21 13.90 36.09
CA GLY A 116 2.61 13.77 37.48
C GLY A 116 4.14 13.93 37.63
N ASN A 117 4.81 12.92 38.20
CA ASN A 117 6.26 12.93 38.40
C ASN A 117 7.04 12.11 37.34
N ILE A 118 6.39 11.62 36.28
CA ILE A 118 7.05 10.85 35.21
C ILE A 118 7.18 11.66 33.93
N ARG A 119 8.22 11.37 33.16
CA ARG A 119 8.46 11.91 31.80
C ARG A 119 8.12 10.86 30.75
N ILE A 120 7.28 11.27 29.80
CA ILE A 120 6.79 10.43 28.71
C ILE A 120 7.28 11.02 27.39
N GLY A 121 8.14 10.27 26.70
CA GLY A 121 8.60 10.60 25.36
C GLY A 121 7.93 9.73 24.30
N GLY A 122 7.96 10.16 23.04
CA GLY A 122 7.54 9.28 21.97
C GLY A 122 7.81 9.79 20.56
N LEU A 123 7.69 8.85 19.63
CA LEU A 123 7.95 9.01 18.21
C LEU A 123 6.79 8.41 17.41
N SER A 124 6.10 9.25 16.65
CA SER A 124 5.01 8.83 15.76
C SER A 124 5.55 8.35 14.42
N GLY A 125 4.85 7.39 13.81
CA GLY A 125 5.10 6.93 12.45
C GLY A 125 5.92 5.64 12.31
N ILE A 126 6.17 5.25 11.06
CA ILE A 126 6.97 4.07 10.71
C ILE A 126 8.29 4.46 10.05
N TYR A 127 9.31 3.61 10.19
CA TYR A 127 10.61 3.88 9.58
C TYR A 127 10.61 3.55 8.09
N ASN A 128 11.04 4.51 7.26
CA ASN A 128 11.31 4.27 5.85
C ASN A 128 12.66 4.88 5.46
N ALA A 129 13.61 4.05 5.05
CA ALA A 129 14.97 4.48 4.76
C ALA A 129 15.06 5.53 3.63
N ARG A 130 14.13 5.52 2.65
CA ARG A 130 14.12 6.47 1.53
C ARG A 130 13.72 7.87 1.98
N ASN A 131 12.74 7.96 2.86
CA ASN A 131 12.16 9.25 3.28
C ASN A 131 12.82 9.78 4.57
N TYR A 132 13.52 8.93 5.32
CA TYR A 132 14.12 9.28 6.61
C TYR A 132 14.93 10.59 6.58
N ARG A 133 15.77 10.79 5.56
CA ARG A 133 16.62 12.00 5.45
C ARG A 133 15.92 13.21 4.84
N THR A 134 14.73 13.05 4.28
CA THR A 134 13.99 14.14 3.63
C THR A 134 13.35 15.05 4.68
N GLY A 135 12.72 16.15 4.26
CA GLY A 135 11.84 16.93 5.11
C GLY A 135 10.37 16.53 4.99
N HIS A 136 9.54 17.12 5.85
CA HIS A 136 8.08 17.01 5.83
C HIS A 136 7.49 17.97 4.78
N HIS A 137 7.49 17.53 3.52
CA HIS A 137 7.08 18.28 2.34
C HIS A 137 5.63 18.03 1.92
N GLU A 138 4.98 17.05 2.52
CA GLU A 138 3.66 16.55 2.18
C GLU A 138 2.58 17.54 2.62
N ARG A 139 1.60 17.83 1.75
CA ARG A 139 0.47 18.72 2.06
C ARG A 139 -0.83 18.15 1.51
N ALA A 140 -1.93 18.42 2.20
CA ALA A 140 -3.26 18.09 1.73
C ALA A 140 -3.67 18.99 0.54
N PRO A 141 -4.40 18.46 -0.47
CA PRO A 141 -4.86 17.08 -0.59
C PRO A 141 -3.69 16.12 -0.91
N TYR A 142 -3.62 15.00 -0.19
CA TYR A 142 -2.57 14.02 -0.37
C TYR A 142 -2.83 13.15 -1.61
N ASN A 143 -1.77 12.79 -2.33
CA ASN A 143 -1.79 11.74 -3.35
C ASN A 143 -1.30 10.42 -2.73
N GLU A 144 -1.32 9.32 -3.48
CA GLU A 144 -0.93 7.99 -2.98
C GLU A 144 0.51 7.91 -2.43
N SER A 145 1.41 8.77 -2.90
CA SER A 145 2.79 8.84 -2.40
C SER A 145 2.89 9.71 -1.14
N SER A 146 2.33 10.92 -1.18
CA SER A 146 2.41 11.85 -0.05
C SER A 146 1.59 11.37 1.15
N ILE A 147 0.50 10.62 0.95
CA ILE A 147 -0.26 10.01 2.04
C ILE A 147 0.50 8.90 2.77
N ARG A 148 1.46 8.24 2.10
CA ARG A 148 2.36 7.27 2.73
C ARG A 148 3.55 7.94 3.38
N SER A 149 4.10 8.92 2.69
CA SER A 149 5.29 9.62 3.14
C SER A 149 5.02 10.44 4.40
N VAL A 150 3.84 11.04 4.57
CA VAL A 150 3.51 11.96 5.67
C VAL A 150 3.70 11.34 7.06
N TYR A 151 3.42 10.06 7.26
CA TYR A 151 3.60 9.38 8.55
C TYR A 151 4.95 8.67 8.67
N HIS A 152 5.85 8.75 7.68
CA HIS A 152 7.18 8.18 7.84
C HIS A 152 8.01 9.00 8.84
N VAL A 153 8.80 8.35 9.68
CA VAL A 153 9.74 9.01 10.61
C VAL A 153 10.77 9.83 9.82
N ARG A 154 11.14 11.01 10.33
CA ARG A 154 12.20 11.86 9.77
C ARG A 154 13.40 11.94 10.71
N GLU A 155 14.58 12.08 10.11
CA GLU A 155 15.85 12.31 10.80
C GLU A 155 15.76 13.56 11.67
N TYR A 156 15.09 14.62 11.22
CA TYR A 156 14.84 15.81 12.02
C TYR A 156 14.13 15.52 13.36
N ASP A 157 13.11 14.66 13.35
CA ASP A 157 12.35 14.32 14.55
C ASP A 157 13.17 13.49 15.54
N VAL A 158 13.95 12.54 15.01
CA VAL A 158 14.88 11.72 15.79
C VAL A 158 15.99 12.57 16.40
N HIS A 159 16.58 13.49 15.64
CA HIS A 159 17.66 14.35 16.13
C HIS A 159 17.21 15.28 17.26
N LYS A 160 15.96 15.77 17.25
CA LYS A 160 15.39 16.49 18.40
C LYS A 160 15.41 15.61 19.66
N LEU A 161 14.87 14.39 19.57
CA LEU A 161 14.82 13.45 20.68
C LEU A 161 16.23 13.02 21.15
N MET A 162 17.20 12.93 20.24
CA MET A 162 18.61 12.66 20.58
C MET A 162 19.25 13.78 21.43
N GLN A 163 18.67 15.00 21.47
CA GLN A 163 19.14 16.08 22.33
C GLN A 163 18.63 15.98 23.77
N VAL A 164 17.71 15.07 24.08
CA VAL A 164 17.21 14.91 25.44
C VAL A 164 18.33 14.33 26.32
N GLU A 165 18.60 15.01 27.43
CA GLU A 165 19.60 14.66 28.42
C GLU A 165 18.98 14.19 29.72
N GLU A 166 17.89 14.83 30.16
CA GLU A 166 17.18 14.38 31.35
C GLU A 166 16.55 12.99 31.13
N PRO A 167 16.48 12.12 32.15
CA PRO A 167 15.92 10.78 32.02
C PRO A 167 14.46 10.78 31.56
N ILE A 168 14.10 9.81 30.73
CA ILE A 168 12.71 9.53 30.34
C ILE A 168 12.26 8.23 31.02
N ASP A 169 11.08 8.21 31.63
CA ASP A 169 10.55 7.02 32.30
C ASP A 169 9.88 6.07 31.32
N ILE A 170 9.07 6.62 30.41
CA ILE A 170 8.30 5.87 29.41
C ILE A 170 8.57 6.44 28.03
N PHE A 171 8.89 5.57 27.07
CA PHE A 171 8.99 5.94 25.67
C PHE A 171 8.01 5.16 24.80
N LEU A 172 7.30 5.85 23.91
CA LEU A 172 6.34 5.28 22.97
C LEU A 172 6.89 5.32 21.54
N SER A 173 6.73 4.24 20.79
CA SER A 173 7.03 4.23 19.35
C SER A 173 6.08 3.28 18.63
N HIS A 174 5.50 3.69 17.51
CA HIS A 174 4.57 2.81 16.79
C HIS A 174 5.29 1.55 16.32
N ASP A 175 6.40 1.74 15.62
CA ASP A 175 7.24 0.66 15.11
C ASP A 175 8.26 0.17 16.16
N TRP A 176 8.66 -1.10 16.06
CA TRP A 176 9.55 -1.72 17.05
C TRP A 176 11.00 -1.27 16.85
N PRO A 177 11.82 -1.13 17.91
CA PRO A 177 13.27 -0.98 17.75
C PRO A 177 13.87 -2.21 17.06
N VAL A 178 14.61 -2.01 15.96
CA VAL A 178 15.34 -3.12 15.31
C VAL A 178 16.25 -3.81 16.33
N GLY A 179 16.22 -5.15 16.34
CA GLY A 179 17.03 -5.98 17.24
C GLY A 179 16.42 -6.21 18.62
N ILE A 180 15.25 -5.63 18.93
CA ILE A 180 14.58 -5.85 20.22
C ILE A 180 14.24 -7.32 20.48
N THR A 181 14.05 -8.10 19.41
CA THR A 181 13.77 -9.53 19.47
C THR A 181 14.92 -10.34 20.07
N ASP A 182 16.17 -9.86 19.94
CA ASP A 182 17.35 -10.48 20.55
C ASP A 182 17.29 -10.43 22.09
N CYS A 183 16.53 -9.48 22.65
CA CYS A 183 16.36 -9.25 24.09
C CYS A 183 15.12 -9.97 24.67
N GLY A 184 14.44 -10.80 23.88
CA GLY A 184 13.24 -11.54 24.28
C GLY A 184 13.18 -12.94 23.67
N ASN A 185 12.03 -13.61 23.80
CA ASN A 185 11.86 -14.96 23.27
C ASN A 185 11.46 -14.93 21.78
N TRP A 186 12.41 -14.59 20.91
CA TRP A 186 12.15 -14.52 19.47
C TRP A 186 11.71 -15.87 18.86
N LYS A 187 12.17 -17.00 19.43
CA LYS A 187 11.75 -18.33 18.97
C LYS A 187 10.26 -18.54 19.15
N GLN A 188 9.70 -18.07 20.27
CA GLN A 188 8.26 -18.11 20.49
C GLN A 188 7.52 -17.17 19.52
N LEU A 189 8.06 -15.97 19.26
CA LEU A 189 7.48 -15.04 18.29
C LEU A 189 7.40 -15.66 16.90
N VAL A 190 8.48 -16.27 16.42
CA VAL A 190 8.54 -16.92 15.09
C VAL A 190 7.61 -18.14 15.00
N ARG A 191 7.36 -18.87 16.09
CA ARG A 191 6.36 -19.95 16.07
C ARG A 191 4.95 -19.44 15.73
N TYR A 192 4.60 -18.23 16.19
CA TYR A 192 3.30 -17.62 15.93
C TYR A 192 3.29 -16.77 14.65
N LYS A 193 4.44 -16.19 14.27
CA LYS A 193 4.61 -15.38 13.06
C LYS A 193 5.89 -15.82 12.32
N PRO A 194 5.84 -16.93 11.55
CA PRO A 194 7.03 -17.52 10.92
C PRO A 194 7.76 -16.57 9.96
N HIS A 195 7.01 -15.69 9.28
CA HIS A 195 7.55 -14.72 8.33
C HIS A 195 8.56 -13.75 8.94
N PHE A 196 8.50 -13.52 10.26
CA PHE A 196 9.46 -12.66 10.96
C PHE A 196 10.85 -13.29 11.11
N GLU A 197 11.00 -14.60 10.91
CA GLU A 197 12.29 -15.28 11.12
C GLU A 197 13.41 -14.65 10.29
N LYS A 198 13.14 -14.43 8.99
CA LYS A 198 14.12 -13.83 8.08
C LYS A 198 14.46 -12.40 8.50
N GLU A 199 13.45 -11.57 8.79
CA GLU A 199 13.66 -10.17 9.16
C GLU A 199 14.36 -10.00 10.52
N ILE A 200 14.13 -10.92 11.46
CA ILE A 200 14.84 -10.98 12.74
C ILE A 200 16.31 -11.33 12.50
N GLN A 201 16.59 -12.37 11.71
CA GLN A 201 17.96 -12.79 11.39
C GLN A 201 18.74 -11.72 10.63
N GLU A 202 18.09 -11.03 9.70
CA GLU A 202 18.69 -9.96 8.88
C GLU A 202 18.74 -8.60 9.60
N LYS A 203 18.16 -8.49 10.81
CA LYS A 203 18.03 -7.24 11.58
C LYS A 203 17.35 -6.13 10.77
N THR A 204 16.26 -6.48 10.11
CA THR A 204 15.42 -5.55 9.33
C THR A 204 14.04 -5.35 9.93
N LEU A 205 13.61 -6.19 10.88
CA LEU A 205 12.31 -6.06 11.54
C LEU A 205 12.26 -4.80 12.42
N GLY A 206 11.48 -3.80 11.98
CA GLY A 206 11.20 -2.57 12.71
C GLY A 206 12.03 -1.34 12.30
N SER A 207 12.12 -0.39 13.23
CA SER A 207 12.68 0.94 13.07
C SER A 207 14.11 1.07 13.56
N LYS A 208 15.02 1.41 12.63
CA LYS A 208 16.42 1.77 12.96
C LYS A 208 16.51 3.05 13.78
N ALA A 209 15.61 3.99 13.53
CA ALA A 209 15.51 5.24 14.28
C ALA A 209 15.11 4.98 15.75
N ALA A 210 14.14 4.10 15.98
CA ALA A 210 13.71 3.69 17.31
C ALA A 210 14.84 2.98 18.07
N ALA A 211 15.62 2.13 17.40
CA ALA A 211 16.79 1.49 17.99
C ALA A 211 17.85 2.49 18.47
N GLN A 212 18.14 3.53 17.67
CA GLN A 212 19.07 4.61 18.06
C GLN A 212 18.59 5.37 19.30
N LEU A 213 17.29 5.66 19.36
CA LEU A 213 16.68 6.35 20.50
C LEU A 213 16.67 5.48 21.75
N LEU A 214 16.38 4.18 21.62
CA LEU A 214 16.44 3.23 22.73
C LEU A 214 17.82 3.18 23.37
N GLU A 215 18.88 3.15 22.55
CA GLU A 215 20.27 3.13 23.03
C GLU A 215 20.68 4.45 23.71
N LYS A 216 20.20 5.60 23.20
CA LYS A 216 20.51 6.94 23.74
C LYS A 216 19.73 7.27 25.01
N LEU A 217 18.41 7.07 24.99
CA LEU A 217 17.49 7.55 26.02
C LEU A 217 17.34 6.58 27.19
N ARG A 218 17.48 5.27 26.92
CA ARG A 218 17.50 4.20 27.94
C ARG A 218 16.35 4.30 28.96
N PRO A 219 15.09 4.45 28.52
CA PRO A 219 13.98 4.66 29.44
C PRO A 219 13.70 3.40 30.28
N ALA A 220 13.03 3.55 31.43
CA ALA A 220 12.65 2.40 32.24
C ALA A 220 11.65 1.48 31.50
N TYR A 221 10.75 2.08 30.72
CA TYR A 221 9.75 1.39 29.92
C TYR A 221 9.76 1.85 28.46
N TRP A 222 9.63 0.88 27.55
CA TRP A 222 9.46 1.13 26.12
C TRP A 222 8.23 0.38 25.60
N PHE A 223 7.28 1.11 25.00
CA PHE A 223 6.07 0.51 24.45
C PHE A 223 5.97 0.71 22.95
N SER A 224 5.60 -0.38 22.26
CA SER A 224 5.42 -0.38 20.81
C SER A 224 4.16 -1.12 20.34
N ALA A 225 3.82 -0.93 19.08
CA ALA A 225 2.67 -1.55 18.43
C ALA A 225 3.03 -2.02 17.01
N HIS A 226 2.26 -1.65 16.00
CA HIS A 226 2.47 -1.92 14.55
C HIS A 226 2.45 -3.38 14.10
N LEU A 227 3.22 -4.28 14.71
CA LEU A 227 3.35 -5.68 14.29
C LEU A 227 2.22 -6.61 14.77
N HIS A 228 1.19 -6.04 15.41
CA HIS A 228 -0.03 -6.73 15.86
C HIS A 228 0.25 -8.08 16.55
N CYS A 229 1.13 -8.06 17.54
CA CYS A 229 1.40 -9.21 18.39
C CYS A 229 1.96 -8.75 19.74
N LYS A 230 1.66 -9.54 20.77
CA LYS A 230 2.25 -9.31 22.10
C LYS A 230 3.67 -9.85 22.14
N PHE A 231 4.62 -8.99 22.49
CA PHE A 231 6.01 -9.38 22.71
C PHE A 231 6.60 -8.61 23.89
N ALA A 232 7.34 -9.31 24.74
CA ALA A 232 8.00 -8.70 25.89
C ALA A 232 9.49 -9.03 25.83
N ALA A 233 10.30 -8.02 26.13
CA ALA A 233 11.75 -8.13 26.14
C ALA A 233 12.33 -7.27 27.28
N VAL A 234 13.55 -7.59 27.69
CA VAL A 234 14.29 -6.82 28.69
C VAL A 234 15.63 -6.45 28.12
N VAL A 235 15.86 -5.15 27.92
CA VAL A 235 17.09 -4.62 27.34
C VAL A 235 18.03 -4.20 28.46
N GLN A 236 19.24 -4.75 28.45
CA GLN A 236 20.30 -4.41 29.39
C GLN A 236 21.26 -3.42 28.74
N HIS A 237 21.32 -2.19 29.25
CA HIS A 237 22.15 -1.12 28.69
C HIS A 237 23.57 -1.17 29.22
N GLY A 238 24.41 -2.03 28.64
CA GLY A 238 25.79 -2.24 29.08
C GLY A 238 25.89 -3.03 30.39
N GLU A 239 27.11 -3.40 30.76
CA GLU A 239 27.37 -4.23 31.94
C GLU A 239 27.08 -3.46 33.23
N GLY A 240 26.09 -3.89 34.00
CA GLY A 240 25.64 -3.20 35.23
C GLY A 240 24.86 -1.90 35.02
N GLY A 241 24.47 -1.56 33.78
CA GLY A 241 23.67 -0.38 33.48
C GLY A 241 22.16 -0.56 33.72
N PRO A 242 21.35 0.46 33.38
CA PRO A 242 19.89 0.42 33.59
C PRO A 242 19.22 -0.63 32.68
N LEU A 243 18.04 -1.07 33.11
CA LEU A 243 17.19 -2.00 32.37
C LEU A 243 16.01 -1.25 31.73
N THR A 244 15.73 -1.53 30.46
CA THR A 244 14.48 -1.13 29.82
C THR A 244 13.55 -2.33 29.69
N LYS A 245 12.33 -2.21 30.20
CA LYS A 245 11.26 -3.19 30.00
C LYS A 245 10.51 -2.84 28.72
N PHE A 246 10.67 -3.68 27.70
CA PHE A 246 9.96 -3.53 26.44
C PHE A 246 8.68 -4.34 26.43
N LEU A 247 7.59 -3.74 25.95
CA LEU A 247 6.34 -4.43 25.69
C LEU A 247 5.69 -3.91 24.41
N ALA A 248 5.41 -4.83 23.49
CA ALA A 248 4.53 -4.61 22.37
C ALA A 248 3.18 -5.32 22.57
N LEU A 249 2.11 -4.72 22.06
CA LEU A 249 0.74 -5.21 22.19
C LEU A 249 0.03 -5.31 20.84
N ASP A 250 -1.05 -6.08 20.83
CA ASP A 250 -1.84 -6.40 19.65
C ASP A 250 -2.90 -5.32 19.33
N LYS A 251 -3.65 -5.51 18.23
CA LYS A 251 -4.81 -4.69 17.86
C LYS A 251 -6.02 -4.98 18.74
N CYS A 252 -6.86 -3.96 18.98
CA CYS A 252 -8.13 -4.07 19.70
C CYS A 252 -9.18 -4.95 18.98
N LEU A 253 -8.95 -6.27 19.02
CA LEU A 253 -9.80 -7.31 18.45
C LEU A 253 -10.11 -8.39 19.51
N PRO A 254 -11.23 -9.13 19.35
CA PRO A 254 -11.58 -10.22 20.26
C PRO A 254 -10.44 -11.23 20.43
N ARG A 255 -10.24 -11.70 21.67
CA ARG A 255 -9.22 -12.71 22.06
C ARG A 255 -7.75 -12.29 21.83
N ARG A 256 -7.48 -11.10 21.31
CA ARG A 256 -6.11 -10.56 21.17
C ARG A 256 -5.63 -9.89 22.46
N LYS A 257 -4.32 -9.84 22.65
CA LYS A 257 -3.68 -9.23 23.83
C LYS A 257 -3.30 -7.77 23.55
N PHE A 258 -4.32 -6.92 23.40
CA PHE A 258 -4.16 -5.53 22.97
C PHE A 258 -3.99 -4.52 24.11
N LEU A 259 -4.31 -4.90 25.34
CA LEU A 259 -4.28 -4.03 26.51
C LEU A 259 -3.52 -4.69 27.66
N GLN A 260 -2.68 -3.92 28.36
CA GLN A 260 -2.04 -4.35 29.60
C GLN A 260 -1.96 -3.20 30.60
N VAL A 261 -2.35 -3.46 31.85
CA VAL A 261 -2.19 -2.48 32.94
C VAL A 261 -0.86 -2.73 33.65
N ILE A 262 -0.13 -1.66 33.89
CA ILE A 262 1.11 -1.65 34.67
C ILE A 262 0.98 -0.67 35.84
N GLU A 263 1.82 -0.88 36.85
CA GLU A 263 1.93 -0.01 38.00
C GLU A 263 3.32 0.62 38.01
N ILE A 264 3.35 1.95 38.15
CA ILE A 264 4.57 2.74 38.25
C ILE A 264 4.54 3.51 39.56
N GLU A 265 5.67 3.48 40.26
CA GLU A 265 5.88 4.25 41.49
C GLU A 265 5.77 5.74 41.18
N SER A 266 4.88 6.42 41.89
CA SER A 266 4.55 7.82 41.63
C SER A 266 4.06 8.45 42.92
N GLU A 267 4.43 9.71 43.13
CA GLU A 267 3.92 10.49 44.26
C GLU A 267 2.41 10.72 44.14
N PRO A 268 1.71 10.94 45.26
CA PRO A 268 0.29 11.32 45.25
C PRO A 268 0.16 12.72 44.64
N GLY A 269 -0.64 12.87 43.59
CA GLY A 269 -0.89 14.19 43.02
C GLY A 269 -2.09 14.19 42.08
N PRO A 270 -2.56 15.37 41.65
CA PRO A 270 -3.37 15.43 40.45
C PRO A 270 -2.50 14.99 39.27
N TYR A 271 -2.87 13.88 38.63
CA TYR A 271 -2.20 13.38 37.44
C TYR A 271 -2.65 14.17 36.22
N GLU A 272 -1.89 15.21 35.90
CA GLU A 272 -2.16 16.12 34.79
C GLU A 272 -0.99 16.18 33.81
N ILE A 273 -1.30 16.43 32.53
CA ILE A 273 -0.31 16.64 31.48
C ILE A 273 0.31 18.03 31.64
N GLN A 274 1.62 18.09 31.57
CA GLN A 274 2.41 19.30 31.67
C GLN A 274 3.49 19.34 30.58
N TYR A 275 3.82 20.54 30.10
CA TYR A 275 4.94 20.74 29.21
C TYR A 275 6.26 20.38 29.89
N ASP A 276 7.18 19.86 29.10
CA ASP A 276 8.55 19.59 29.49
C ASP A 276 9.47 20.73 29.02
N GLU A 277 10.16 21.38 29.96
CA GLU A 277 10.96 22.59 29.73
C GLU A 277 12.14 22.31 28.78
N GLU A 278 12.78 21.15 28.92
CA GLU A 278 13.86 20.71 28.04
C GLU A 278 13.34 20.50 26.61
N TRP A 279 12.18 19.84 26.46
CA TRP A 279 11.59 19.63 25.15
C TRP A 279 11.17 20.93 24.45
N LEU A 280 10.64 21.91 25.19
CA LEU A 280 10.35 23.24 24.64
C LEU A 280 11.63 23.94 24.18
N ALA A 281 12.72 23.83 24.95
CA ALA A 281 14.03 24.35 24.56
C ALA A 281 14.56 23.72 23.27
N ILE A 282 14.51 22.38 23.18
CA ILE A 282 14.89 21.64 21.97
C ILE A 282 14.04 22.07 20.78
N THR A 283 12.72 22.16 20.96
CA THR A 283 11.78 22.55 19.91
C THR A 283 12.07 23.95 19.37
N ARG A 284 12.30 24.93 20.27
CA ARG A 284 12.66 26.30 19.88
C ARG A 284 13.93 26.35 19.04
N LYS A 285 14.95 25.59 19.43
CA LYS A 285 16.25 25.55 18.75
C LYS A 285 16.15 24.96 17.34
N PHE A 286 15.43 23.84 17.21
CA PHE A 286 15.32 23.10 15.96
C PHE A 286 14.39 23.76 14.93
N ASN A 287 13.49 24.65 15.36
CA ASN A 287 12.54 25.32 14.45
C ASN A 287 13.22 26.04 13.26
N SER A 288 14.42 26.60 13.46
CA SER A 288 15.17 27.29 12.41
C SER A 288 15.62 26.39 11.25
N ILE A 289 15.76 25.09 11.51
CA ILE A 289 16.21 24.09 10.54
C ILE A 289 15.12 23.09 10.16
N PHE A 290 13.85 23.38 10.51
CA PHE A 290 12.71 22.50 10.20
C PHE A 290 12.62 22.24 8.68
N PRO A 291 12.93 21.01 8.20
CA PRO A 291 12.93 20.74 6.78
C PRO A 291 11.50 20.52 6.27
N LEU A 292 10.97 21.47 5.50
CA LEU A 292 9.64 21.36 4.86
C LEU A 292 9.71 21.04 3.36
N THR A 293 10.86 20.54 2.91
CA THR A 293 11.10 20.21 1.49
C THR A 293 11.76 18.84 1.38
N PHE A 294 11.95 18.33 0.16
CA PHE A 294 12.71 17.10 -0.07
C PHE A 294 14.19 17.18 0.35
N LYS A 295 14.71 18.37 0.67
CA LYS A 295 16.09 18.56 1.11
C LYS A 295 16.27 18.11 2.56
N ASN A 296 17.44 17.54 2.83
CA ASN A 296 17.84 17.14 4.17
C ASN A 296 17.97 18.35 5.09
N ALA A 297 17.71 18.15 6.39
CA ALA A 297 18.02 19.15 7.41
C ALA A 297 19.54 19.39 7.48
N ASN A 298 19.94 20.65 7.64
CA ASN A 298 21.33 21.02 7.85
C ASN A 298 21.61 21.17 9.35
N PHE A 299 22.24 20.15 9.95
CA PHE A 299 22.58 20.13 11.37
C PHE A 299 23.91 20.85 11.69
N GLY A 300 24.65 21.35 10.70
CA GLY A 300 25.99 21.92 10.87
C GLY A 300 26.04 23.24 11.66
N ALA A 301 24.90 23.88 11.91
CA ALA A 301 24.78 25.13 12.65
C ALA A 301 24.34 24.96 14.11
N THR A 302 24.09 23.74 14.59
CA THR A 302 23.40 23.49 15.87
C THR A 302 24.36 23.25 17.04
N GLN A 303 25.50 23.95 17.11
CA GLN A 303 26.33 24.00 18.31
C GLN A 303 26.00 25.25 19.12
N LEU A 304 25.12 25.11 20.12
CA LEU A 304 24.73 26.19 21.03
C LEU A 304 24.40 25.61 22.41
N GLU A 305 24.80 26.31 23.47
CA GLU A 305 24.53 26.02 24.88
C GLU A 305 23.01 25.92 25.16
N MET A 306 22.54 24.81 25.76
CA MET A 306 21.11 24.59 26.06
C MET A 306 20.64 25.25 27.36
N GLU A 307 21.57 25.61 28.23
CA GLU A 307 21.27 26.04 29.61
C GLU A 307 20.46 27.34 29.65
N ASP A 308 20.84 28.33 28.84
CA ASP A 308 20.12 29.61 28.74
C ASP A 308 18.67 29.43 28.24
N CYS A 309 18.46 28.48 27.32
CA CYS A 309 17.12 28.17 26.80
C CYS A 309 16.25 27.44 27.84
N ARG A 310 16.83 26.53 28.63
CA ARG A 310 16.10 25.86 29.72
C ARG A 310 15.64 26.87 30.76
N GLN A 311 16.53 27.77 31.21
CA GLN A 311 16.20 28.81 32.18
C GLN A 311 15.12 29.78 31.66
N PHE A 312 15.19 30.13 30.38
CA PHE A 312 14.14 30.91 29.71
C PHE A 312 12.77 30.24 29.84
N PHE A 313 12.65 28.93 29.59
CA PHE A 313 11.36 28.24 29.69
C PHE A 313 10.91 27.97 31.12
N SER A 314 11.82 27.69 32.06
CA SER A 314 11.50 27.57 33.47
C SER A 314 10.83 28.84 34.01
N SER A 315 11.37 30.02 33.69
CA SER A 315 10.75 31.29 34.11
C SER A 315 9.40 31.55 33.45
N ARG A 316 9.28 31.35 32.13
CA ARG A 316 8.02 31.54 31.38
C ARG A 316 6.90 30.63 31.87
N LEU A 317 7.21 29.37 32.18
CA LEU A 317 6.24 28.41 32.68
C LEU A 317 5.88 28.63 34.15
N GLN A 318 6.75 29.23 34.96
CA GLN A 318 6.39 29.70 36.29
C GLN A 318 5.34 30.83 36.23
N GLU A 319 5.44 31.73 35.25
CA GLU A 319 4.48 32.82 35.06
C GLU A 319 3.14 32.37 34.46
N ARG A 320 3.20 31.56 33.39
CA ARG A 320 2.01 31.16 32.60
C ARG A 320 1.37 29.85 33.08
N GLY A 321 2.12 29.01 33.78
CA GLY A 321 1.73 27.64 34.14
C GLY A 321 2.20 26.59 33.12
N THR A 322 2.33 25.35 33.59
CA THR A 322 2.90 24.23 32.83
C THR A 322 1.90 23.45 31.98
N LYS A 323 0.59 23.68 32.14
CA LYS A 323 -0.47 22.92 31.43
C LYS A 323 -0.49 23.21 29.93
N PRO A 324 -0.72 22.23 29.05
CA PRO A 324 -0.92 22.51 27.63
C PRO A 324 -2.09 23.47 27.35
N PHE A 325 -2.14 24.06 26.15
CA PHE A 325 -3.27 24.89 25.75
C PHE A 325 -4.53 24.04 25.58
N GLU A 326 -5.69 24.61 25.90
CA GLU A 326 -6.97 23.89 25.89
C GLU A 326 -7.39 23.44 24.49
N PHE A 327 -8.13 22.33 24.43
CA PHE A 327 -8.67 21.80 23.19
C PHE A 327 -9.54 22.83 22.46
N THR A 328 -9.37 22.92 21.14
CA THR A 328 -10.23 23.72 20.27
C THR A 328 -10.58 22.92 19.01
N GLN A 329 -11.86 22.94 18.63
CA GLN A 329 -12.32 22.35 17.38
C GLN A 329 -11.87 23.20 16.19
N THR A 330 -11.16 22.60 15.25
CA THR A 330 -10.64 23.25 14.03
C THR A 330 -11.42 22.86 12.77
N ALA A 331 -12.23 21.81 12.84
CA ALA A 331 -13.13 21.36 11.79
C ALA A 331 -14.51 20.94 12.36
N PRO A 332 -15.60 21.01 11.58
CA PRO A 332 -16.90 20.45 11.98
C PRO A 332 -16.79 18.94 12.28
N PRO A 333 -17.38 18.44 13.38
CA PRO A 333 -17.43 17.01 13.65
C PRO A 333 -18.38 16.30 12.68
N PHE A 334 -18.22 14.99 12.52
CA PHE A 334 -19.20 14.14 11.85
C PHE A 334 -20.59 14.27 12.50
N ASP A 335 -21.62 14.43 11.68
CA ASP A 335 -23.02 14.40 12.10
C ASP A 335 -23.74 13.28 11.34
N PRO A 336 -24.16 12.19 12.00
CA PRO A 336 -24.86 11.09 11.34
C PRO A 336 -26.25 11.49 10.80
N THR A 337 -26.76 12.68 11.13
CA THR A 337 -28.07 13.17 10.68
C THR A 337 -28.00 14.06 9.44
N GLN A 338 -26.80 14.50 9.03
CA GLN A 338 -26.58 15.35 7.86
C GLN A 338 -25.57 14.68 6.92
N SER A 339 -25.97 14.42 5.68
CA SER A 339 -25.02 14.09 4.62
C SER A 339 -24.49 15.40 4.06
N ASP A 340 -23.21 15.71 4.27
CA ASP A 340 -22.60 16.96 3.83
C ASP A 340 -22.16 16.85 2.36
N PRO A 341 -22.89 17.43 1.37
CA PRO A 341 -22.64 17.09 -0.02
C PRO A 341 -21.66 18.03 -0.72
N ASN A 342 -21.31 19.21 -0.20
CA ASN A 342 -20.60 20.25 -0.97
C ASN A 342 -19.98 21.37 -0.09
N GLY A 343 -18.98 21.07 0.73
CA GLY A 343 -18.14 22.09 1.37
C GLY A 343 -16.89 22.40 0.54
N SER A 344 -16.70 23.64 0.11
CA SER A 344 -15.46 24.11 -0.56
C SER A 344 -14.22 23.84 0.32
N PHE A 345 -13.16 23.28 -0.26
CA PHE A 345 -11.86 23.10 0.41
C PHE A 345 -11.26 24.46 0.79
N SER A 346 -10.95 24.65 2.07
CA SER A 346 -10.28 25.86 2.57
C SER A 346 -9.02 25.49 3.35
N GLY A 347 -8.12 24.72 2.74
CA GLY A 347 -6.80 24.39 3.31
C GLY A 347 -6.84 23.61 4.65
N CYS A 348 -5.66 23.34 5.21
CA CYS A 348 -5.55 22.93 6.61
C CYS A 348 -5.72 24.19 7.48
N PRO A 349 -6.70 24.23 8.41
CA PRO A 349 -6.82 25.35 9.34
C PRO A 349 -5.63 25.38 10.30
N ARG A 350 -5.15 26.58 10.65
CA ARG A 350 -4.19 26.72 11.74
C ARG A 350 -4.84 26.31 13.04
N ASN A 351 -4.18 25.45 13.81
CA ASN A 351 -4.67 25.07 15.13
C ASN A 351 -4.34 26.15 16.17
N PRO A 352 -5.33 26.69 16.90
CA PRO A 352 -5.09 27.71 17.93
C PRO A 352 -4.15 27.26 19.04
N GLN A 353 -4.13 25.96 19.38
CA GLN A 353 -3.18 25.40 20.36
C GLN A 353 -1.75 25.52 19.85
N THR A 354 -1.52 25.13 18.60
CA THR A 354 -0.21 25.22 17.95
C THR A 354 0.23 26.67 17.80
N GLU A 355 -0.67 27.58 17.41
CA GLU A 355 -0.36 29.02 17.35
C GLU A 355 0.03 29.58 18.72
N SER A 356 -0.73 29.23 19.77
CA SER A 356 -0.44 29.68 21.13
C SER A 356 0.87 29.12 21.67
N LEU A 357 1.19 27.86 21.33
CA LEU A 357 2.49 27.24 21.64
C LEU A 357 3.61 27.98 20.93
N LEU A 358 3.51 28.22 19.63
CA LEU A 358 4.54 28.92 18.88
C LEU A 358 4.70 30.37 19.35
N GLN A 359 3.61 31.03 19.78
CA GLN A 359 3.68 32.35 20.41
C GLN A 359 4.44 32.30 21.75
N LEU A 360 4.17 31.29 22.60
CA LEU A 360 4.92 31.06 23.84
C LEU A 360 6.41 30.80 23.57
N LEU A 361 6.71 30.10 22.47
CA LEU A 361 8.07 29.82 22.02
C LEU A 361 8.70 30.98 21.22
N GLU A 362 7.98 32.07 20.95
CA GLU A 362 8.38 33.20 20.08
C GLU A 362 8.86 32.75 18.69
N LEU A 363 8.17 31.79 18.09
CA LEU A 363 8.50 31.18 16.80
C LEU A 363 7.49 31.55 15.71
N PRO A 364 7.93 31.58 14.43
CA PRO A 364 7.00 31.69 13.30
C PRO A 364 6.19 30.41 13.10
N TYR A 365 4.98 30.55 12.56
CA TYR A 365 4.14 29.43 12.13
C TYR A 365 4.63 28.88 10.78
N LEU A 366 5.39 27.79 10.80
CA LEU A 366 6.02 27.23 9.60
C LEU A 366 5.15 26.20 8.85
N LEU A 367 4.13 25.60 9.48
CA LEU A 367 3.40 24.45 8.91
C LEU A 367 2.63 24.77 7.61
N ASP A 368 2.36 26.05 7.34
CA ASP A 368 1.73 26.54 6.10
C ASP A 368 2.71 26.86 4.97
N SER A 369 4.02 26.86 5.25
CA SER A 369 5.01 27.30 4.27
C SER A 369 5.07 26.32 3.10
N THR A 370 4.65 26.77 1.91
CA THR A 370 4.89 26.09 0.64
C THR A 370 6.21 26.58 0.06
N SER A 371 6.94 25.71 -0.64
CA SER A 371 8.26 26.00 -1.22
C SER A 371 8.30 27.14 -2.25
N GLU A 372 7.17 27.78 -2.56
CA GLU A 372 7.04 28.87 -3.53
C GLU A 372 7.01 30.26 -2.89
N SER A 373 6.83 30.39 -1.56
CA SER A 373 6.58 31.70 -0.93
C SER A 373 7.83 32.52 -0.59
N ARG A 374 8.90 32.43 -1.39
CA ARG A 374 10.00 33.42 -1.35
C ARG A 374 10.01 34.43 -2.50
N GLU A 375 9.07 34.34 -3.43
CA GLU A 375 8.80 35.44 -4.38
C GLU A 375 7.29 35.66 -4.54
N GLY A 376 6.84 36.89 -4.31
CA GLY A 376 5.53 37.38 -4.77
C GLY A 376 4.36 37.19 -3.81
N ARG A 377 3.88 38.31 -3.24
CA ARG A 377 2.52 38.44 -2.70
C ARG A 377 1.50 38.19 -3.81
N CYS A 378 0.46 37.38 -3.59
CA CYS A 378 -0.73 37.38 -4.43
C CYS A 378 -2.02 37.22 -3.64
N SER A 379 -2.93 38.18 -3.85
CA SER A 379 -4.31 38.27 -3.38
C SER A 379 -5.24 37.28 -4.11
N PRO A 380 -6.50 37.08 -3.64
CA PRO A 380 -7.34 35.96 -4.07
C PRO A 380 -8.19 36.32 -5.29
N SER A 381 -8.20 35.45 -6.30
CA SER A 381 -9.22 35.43 -7.36
C SER A 381 -8.97 34.27 -8.32
N ALA A 382 -9.73 33.18 -8.16
CA ALA A 382 -10.35 32.42 -9.24
C ALA A 382 -11.01 31.17 -8.64
N ALA A 383 -12.27 31.33 -8.22
CA ALA A 383 -13.17 30.21 -8.01
C ALA A 383 -13.83 29.84 -9.34
N GLN A 384 -14.13 28.54 -9.47
CA GLN A 384 -15.10 27.89 -10.37
C GLN A 384 -14.59 27.44 -11.75
N LEU A 385 -14.38 26.13 -11.89
CA LEU A 385 -15.31 25.19 -12.57
C LEU A 385 -14.61 23.82 -12.71
N ILE A 386 -15.18 22.78 -12.11
CA ILE A 386 -15.31 21.42 -12.68
C ILE A 386 -16.35 20.64 -11.85
N GLN A 387 -17.28 20.03 -12.59
CA GLN A 387 -18.42 19.24 -12.13
C GLN A 387 -18.03 17.84 -11.64
N ARG A 388 -18.86 17.35 -10.72
CA ARG A 388 -18.92 16.00 -10.13
C ARG A 388 -18.92 14.88 -11.18
N GLY A 389 -18.14 13.83 -10.91
CA GLY A 389 -18.18 12.53 -11.60
C GLY A 389 -17.51 11.44 -10.75
N SER A 390 -18.35 10.58 -10.21
CA SER A 390 -18.21 9.35 -9.41
C SER A 390 -16.85 8.63 -9.26
N PHE A 391 -16.58 8.27 -8.00
CA PHE A 391 -15.44 7.55 -7.45
C PHE A 391 -15.48 6.03 -7.71
N VAL A 392 -14.35 5.43 -8.09
CA VAL A 392 -14.06 3.99 -7.93
C VAL A 392 -12.60 3.84 -7.48
N HIS A 393 -12.34 2.89 -6.58
CA HIS A 393 -11.22 2.91 -5.64
C HIS A 393 -10.51 1.55 -5.54
N ASN A 394 -9.18 1.54 -5.41
CA ASN A 394 -8.36 0.65 -4.54
C ASN A 394 -6.85 0.85 -4.88
N SER A 395 -5.96 1.31 -3.98
CA SER A 395 -5.47 0.78 -2.68
C SER A 395 -4.29 -0.19 -2.79
N GLU A 396 -3.10 0.30 -2.39
CA GLU A 396 -1.96 -0.55 -2.01
C GLU A 396 -2.12 -0.98 -0.54
N GLU A 397 -2.46 -2.24 -0.33
CA GLU A 397 -2.46 -2.92 0.98
C GLU A 397 -1.09 -3.51 1.30
N ILE A 398 -0.67 -3.35 2.56
CA ILE A 398 0.17 -4.33 3.27
C ILE A 398 -0.79 -5.44 3.71
N PRO A 399 -0.48 -6.74 3.55
CA PRO A 399 -1.43 -7.82 3.78
C PRO A 399 -1.99 -7.79 5.20
N ILE A 400 -3.32 -7.78 5.31
CA ILE A 400 -4.02 -8.14 6.53
C ILE A 400 -4.02 -9.66 6.59
N ASP A 401 -3.06 -10.23 7.32
CA ASP A 401 -3.16 -11.61 7.83
C ASP A 401 -4.27 -11.66 8.88
N ASP A 402 -5.50 -11.88 8.43
CA ASP A 402 -6.60 -12.38 9.27
C ASP A 402 -7.46 -13.33 8.42
N VAL A 403 -6.86 -14.45 7.97
CA VAL A 403 -7.63 -15.69 7.78
C VAL A 403 -7.41 -16.52 9.04
N ASP A 404 -8.49 -16.67 9.78
CA ASP A 404 -8.63 -17.40 11.04
C ASP A 404 -8.47 -18.92 10.76
N GLU A 405 -7.30 -19.49 11.03
CA GLU A 405 -7.19 -20.94 11.27
C GLU A 405 -7.39 -21.19 12.77
N SER A 406 -8.63 -21.49 13.14
CA SER A 406 -8.96 -21.98 14.48
C SER A 406 -9.90 -23.18 14.42
N GLU A 407 -9.38 -24.35 14.09
CA GLU A 407 -9.83 -25.63 14.68
C GLU A 407 -8.61 -26.53 14.94
N LEU A 408 -8.11 -26.50 16.18
CA LEU A 408 -7.22 -27.52 16.72
C LEU A 408 -8.11 -28.63 17.27
N GLU A 409 -8.13 -29.80 16.62
CA GLU A 409 -8.50 -31.05 17.28
C GLU A 409 -7.23 -31.71 17.85
N GLU A 410 -7.32 -32.07 19.13
CA GLU A 410 -6.34 -32.83 19.90
C GLU A 410 -6.20 -34.26 19.33
N ALA A 411 -4.98 -34.76 19.20
CA ALA A 411 -4.72 -36.20 19.30
C ALA A 411 -3.29 -36.48 19.78
N ASP A 412 -3.24 -37.35 20.79
CA ASP A 412 -2.10 -37.83 21.56
C ASP A 412 -1.07 -38.69 20.78
N ASP A 413 0.17 -38.56 21.26
CA ASP A 413 1.22 -39.60 21.48
C ASP A 413 1.80 -40.40 20.29
N VAL A 414 3.14 -40.39 20.17
CA VAL A 414 4.05 -41.53 20.45
C VAL A 414 5.45 -41.24 19.87
N ASP A 415 6.40 -41.15 20.81
CA ASP A 415 7.81 -41.58 20.80
C ASP A 415 8.48 -41.96 19.46
N THR A 416 9.63 -41.34 19.16
CA THR A 416 10.90 -42.09 19.05
C THR A 416 12.12 -41.18 19.05
N ARG A 417 12.94 -41.38 20.08
CA ARG A 417 14.30 -40.88 20.27
C ARG A 417 15.26 -41.23 19.11
N LYS A 418 16.24 -40.36 18.86
CA LYS A 418 17.67 -40.74 18.71
C LYS A 418 18.59 -39.53 18.84
N GLU A 419 19.52 -39.61 19.79
CA GLU A 419 20.59 -38.65 20.06
C GLU A 419 21.93 -39.03 19.37
N TYR A 420 22.82 -38.02 19.35
CA TYR A 420 24.29 -37.98 19.20
C TYR A 420 24.86 -38.21 17.77
N PHE A 421 25.78 -37.39 17.23
CA PHE A 421 27.11 -37.04 17.76
C PHE A 421 27.75 -35.86 16.98
N LEU A 422 28.62 -35.13 17.67
CA LEU A 422 29.49 -34.05 17.23
C LEU A 422 30.82 -34.62 16.69
N VAL A 423 31.30 -34.26 15.49
CA VAL A 423 32.76 -34.18 15.15
C VAL A 423 33.00 -33.16 14.03
N LEU A 424 33.94 -32.24 14.27
CA LEU A 424 34.53 -31.29 13.32
C LEU A 424 35.22 -31.98 12.13
N GLY A 425 35.09 -31.39 10.93
CA GLY A 425 35.94 -31.73 9.79
C GLY A 425 35.87 -30.68 8.68
N LEU A 426 36.78 -29.71 8.70
CA LEU A 426 37.06 -28.78 7.60
C LEU A 426 37.57 -29.55 6.38
N LEU A 427 36.84 -29.49 5.26
CA LEU A 427 37.37 -29.75 3.92
C LEU A 427 36.59 -28.91 2.90
N HIS A 428 37.27 -27.92 2.33
CA HIS A 428 36.80 -27.19 1.16
C HIS A 428 36.72 -28.15 -0.03
N ALA A 429 35.52 -28.62 -0.35
CA ALA A 429 35.20 -29.17 -1.65
C ALA A 429 34.48 -28.08 -2.45
N VAL A 430 35.16 -27.52 -3.44
CA VAL A 430 34.51 -26.73 -4.50
C VAL A 430 33.60 -27.69 -5.26
N VAL A 431 32.32 -27.69 -4.90
CA VAL A 431 31.28 -28.33 -5.69
C VAL A 431 31.03 -27.41 -6.88
N VAL A 432 31.63 -27.74 -8.02
CA VAL A 432 31.16 -27.24 -9.31
C VAL A 432 29.82 -27.92 -9.56
N ALA A 433 28.73 -27.21 -9.25
CA ALA A 433 27.40 -27.62 -9.67
C ALA A 433 27.37 -27.64 -11.21
N PRO A 434 26.82 -28.68 -11.85
CA PRO A 434 26.62 -28.67 -13.30
C PRO A 434 25.66 -27.53 -13.66
N PRO A 435 25.74 -26.95 -14.87
CA PRO A 435 24.83 -25.88 -15.27
C PRO A 435 23.42 -26.45 -15.25
N ALA A 436 22.59 -25.97 -14.32
CA ALA A 436 21.18 -26.31 -14.30
C ALA A 436 20.57 -25.82 -15.61
N SER A 437 20.00 -26.72 -16.40
CA SER A 437 19.05 -26.36 -17.45
C SER A 437 17.94 -25.54 -16.78
N ALA A 438 17.95 -24.23 -17.01
CA ALA A 438 17.09 -23.30 -16.29
C ALA A 438 15.66 -23.46 -16.79
N SER A 439 14.76 -24.07 -16.02
CA SER A 439 13.31 -23.96 -16.26
C SER A 439 12.76 -22.69 -15.60
N LEU A 440 11.51 -22.33 -15.89
CA LEU A 440 10.82 -21.31 -15.09
C LEU A 440 10.62 -21.85 -13.66
N PHE A 441 10.75 -20.97 -12.66
CA PHE A 441 10.56 -21.33 -11.26
C PHE A 441 9.75 -20.27 -10.53
N PHE A 442 8.95 -20.69 -9.54
CA PHE A 442 8.36 -19.75 -8.60
C PHE A 442 9.47 -19.07 -7.79
N ASN A 443 9.32 -17.77 -7.53
CA ASN A 443 10.29 -16.98 -6.77
C ASN A 443 11.71 -17.00 -7.37
N PHE A 444 11.84 -17.07 -8.72
CA PHE A 444 13.13 -17.09 -9.43
C PHE A 444 14.05 -15.93 -9.03
N TYR A 445 13.48 -14.75 -8.82
CA TYR A 445 14.21 -13.54 -8.42
C TYR A 445 14.41 -13.40 -6.91
N GLY A 446 13.97 -14.35 -6.08
CA GLY A 446 13.94 -14.21 -4.62
C GLY A 446 15.31 -13.96 -3.97
N ALA A 447 16.40 -14.38 -4.60
CA ALA A 447 17.77 -14.11 -4.16
C ALA A 447 18.44 -12.96 -4.93
N SER A 448 18.15 -12.80 -6.22
CA SER A 448 18.85 -11.86 -7.12
C SER A 448 18.19 -10.49 -7.21
N CYS A 449 16.85 -10.43 -7.15
CA CYS A 449 16.07 -9.20 -7.07
C CYS A 449 14.78 -9.44 -6.25
N PRO A 450 14.87 -9.48 -4.90
CA PRO A 450 13.74 -9.88 -4.05
C PRO A 450 12.50 -8.97 -4.16
N THR A 451 12.69 -7.74 -4.65
CA THR A 451 11.62 -6.74 -4.83
C THR A 451 11.08 -6.68 -6.25
N ALA A 452 11.51 -7.58 -7.16
CA ALA A 452 11.16 -7.52 -8.58
C ALA A 452 9.65 -7.50 -8.83
N GLU A 453 8.94 -8.50 -8.32
CA GLU A 453 7.49 -8.61 -8.51
C GLU A 453 6.73 -7.45 -7.88
N LEU A 454 7.19 -6.95 -6.73
CA LEU A 454 6.61 -5.79 -6.06
C LEU A 454 6.78 -4.50 -6.88
N ILE A 455 7.96 -4.30 -7.49
CA ILE A 455 8.21 -3.13 -8.34
C ILE A 455 7.30 -3.14 -9.58
N VAL A 456 7.13 -4.30 -10.23
CA VAL A 456 6.22 -4.44 -11.37
C VAL A 456 4.78 -4.18 -10.95
N SER A 457 4.32 -4.81 -9.86
CA SER A 457 2.96 -4.65 -9.33
C SER A 457 2.63 -3.20 -9.00
N ASN A 458 3.53 -2.49 -8.30
CA ASN A 458 3.36 -1.07 -7.98
C ASN A 458 3.30 -0.20 -9.24
N THR A 459 4.12 -0.52 -10.25
CA THR A 459 4.13 0.25 -11.49
C THR A 459 2.83 0.06 -12.27
N VAL A 460 2.33 -1.17 -12.37
CA VAL A 460 1.04 -1.47 -13.01
C VAL A 460 -0.10 -0.81 -12.26
N ARG A 461 -0.10 -0.89 -10.93
CA ARG A 461 -1.11 -0.26 -10.07
C ARG A 461 -1.16 1.25 -10.26
N SER A 462 -0.01 1.92 -10.17
CA SER A 462 0.08 3.37 -10.39
C SER A 462 -0.40 3.77 -11.79
N ALA A 463 -0.01 3.01 -12.83
CA ALA A 463 -0.44 3.27 -14.19
C ALA A 463 -1.95 3.03 -14.39
N SER A 464 -2.50 1.97 -13.78
CA SER A 464 -3.91 1.61 -13.87
C SER A 464 -4.83 2.58 -13.12
N SER A 465 -4.37 3.10 -11.97
CA SER A 465 -5.08 4.18 -11.26
C SER A 465 -5.12 5.48 -12.08
N SER A 466 -4.11 5.73 -12.92
CA SER A 466 -4.02 6.94 -13.74
C SER A 466 -4.76 6.82 -15.07
N ASP A 467 -4.69 5.66 -15.71
CA ASP A 467 -5.38 5.34 -16.97
C ASP A 467 -6.08 3.97 -16.80
N PRO A 468 -7.41 3.93 -16.61
CA PRO A 468 -8.16 2.70 -16.36
C PRO A 468 -8.17 1.75 -17.57
N THR A 469 -7.68 2.18 -18.73
CA THR A 469 -7.52 1.31 -19.91
C THR A 469 -6.24 0.48 -19.87
N ILE A 470 -5.30 0.77 -18.96
CA ILE A 470 -4.01 0.08 -18.84
C ILE A 470 -4.15 -1.41 -18.55
N PRO A 471 -4.99 -1.87 -17.61
CA PRO A 471 -5.15 -3.30 -17.35
C PRO A 471 -5.49 -4.12 -18.60
N GLY A 472 -6.49 -3.67 -19.38
CA GLY A 472 -6.87 -4.30 -20.64
C GLY A 472 -5.76 -4.25 -21.69
N LYS A 473 -5.02 -3.13 -21.78
CA LYS A 473 -3.85 -3.00 -22.66
C LYS A 473 -2.74 -4.00 -22.30
N LEU A 474 -2.46 -4.21 -21.01
CA LEU A 474 -1.42 -5.13 -20.53
C LEU A 474 -1.80 -6.59 -20.75
N LEU A 475 -3.07 -6.97 -20.53
CA LEU A 475 -3.57 -8.31 -20.87
C LEU A 475 -3.43 -8.61 -22.36
N ARG A 476 -3.81 -7.65 -23.21
CA ARG A 476 -3.64 -7.80 -24.65
C ARG A 476 -2.16 -7.87 -25.04
N LEU A 477 -1.30 -7.10 -24.37
CA LEU A 477 0.13 -7.10 -24.64
C LEU A 477 0.77 -8.46 -24.37
N VAL A 478 0.46 -9.13 -23.24
CA VAL A 478 1.02 -10.47 -22.96
C VAL A 478 0.50 -11.52 -23.94
N PHE A 479 -0.77 -11.43 -24.35
CA PHE A 479 -1.31 -12.35 -25.36
C PHE A 479 -0.56 -12.21 -26.69
N HIS A 480 -0.39 -10.96 -27.15
CA HIS A 480 0.35 -10.68 -28.38
C HIS A 480 1.82 -11.08 -28.29
N ASP A 481 2.48 -10.89 -27.14
CA ASP A 481 3.84 -11.36 -26.95
C ASP A 481 3.95 -12.89 -27.10
N CYS A 482 3.07 -13.63 -26.41
CA CYS A 482 3.12 -15.10 -26.42
C CYS A 482 2.69 -15.74 -27.74
N PHE A 483 1.92 -15.05 -28.59
CA PHE A 483 1.32 -15.64 -29.80
C PHE A 483 2.09 -15.38 -31.08
N VAL A 484 3.01 -14.42 -31.17
CA VAL A 484 3.41 -13.89 -32.49
C VAL A 484 4.26 -14.82 -33.37
N GLU A 485 4.95 -15.87 -32.91
CA GLU A 485 5.82 -16.68 -33.82
C GLU A 485 5.47 -18.17 -33.97
N MET A 486 5.51 -18.68 -35.21
CA MET A 486 5.10 -20.05 -35.61
C MET A 486 6.04 -21.17 -35.14
N SER A 487 7.20 -20.84 -34.58
CA SER A 487 8.17 -21.83 -34.13
C SER A 487 8.01 -22.08 -32.64
N TRP A 488 8.02 -23.35 -32.22
CA TRP A 488 8.10 -23.79 -30.81
C TRP A 488 9.32 -23.22 -30.04
N LEU A 489 10.12 -22.36 -30.67
CA LEU A 489 11.35 -21.73 -30.18
C LEU A 489 11.21 -20.24 -29.81
N GLN A 490 10.05 -19.61 -30.08
CA GLN A 490 9.76 -18.19 -29.78
C GLN A 490 8.29 -18.03 -29.33
N GLY A 491 8.11 -17.63 -28.07
CA GLY A 491 6.82 -17.38 -27.43
C GLY A 491 6.92 -16.16 -26.53
N CYS A 492 6.56 -16.25 -25.25
CA CYS A 492 6.60 -15.11 -24.32
C CYS A 492 8.06 -14.65 -24.03
N ASP A 493 8.65 -13.89 -24.94
CA ASP A 493 10.05 -13.47 -24.93
C ASP A 493 10.22 -11.94 -25.08
N ALA A 494 9.12 -11.18 -24.98
CA ALA A 494 9.09 -9.73 -25.13
C ALA A 494 9.62 -9.20 -26.48
N SER A 495 9.55 -10.00 -27.56
CA SER A 495 9.85 -9.56 -28.93
C SER A 495 8.95 -8.41 -29.37
N VAL A 496 7.70 -8.37 -28.89
CA VAL A 496 6.71 -7.32 -29.21
C VAL A 496 7.13 -5.93 -28.73
N LEU A 497 8.05 -5.85 -27.76
CA LEU A 497 8.51 -4.58 -27.19
C LEU A 497 9.57 -3.87 -28.06
N LEU A 498 10.28 -4.61 -28.92
CA LEU A 498 11.32 -4.06 -29.78
C LEU A 498 10.77 -3.01 -30.74
N GLN A 499 11.44 -1.86 -30.81
CA GLN A 499 11.07 -0.77 -31.70
C GLN A 499 11.95 -0.78 -32.96
N GLY A 500 11.34 -0.46 -34.10
CA GLY A 500 12.04 -0.35 -35.36
C GLY A 500 11.11 -0.59 -36.55
N ASN A 501 11.57 -0.25 -37.75
CA ASN A 501 10.84 -0.59 -38.97
C ASN A 501 10.90 -2.11 -39.20
N GLY A 502 9.77 -2.73 -39.57
CA GLY A 502 9.69 -4.18 -39.80
C GLY A 502 9.63 -5.02 -38.53
N THR A 503 9.50 -4.41 -37.35
CA THR A 503 9.26 -5.09 -36.07
C THR A 503 7.76 -5.39 -35.89
N GLU A 504 7.43 -6.29 -34.97
CA GLU A 504 6.04 -6.63 -34.64
C GLU A 504 5.23 -5.39 -34.24
N ARG A 505 5.85 -4.45 -33.54
CA ARG A 505 5.22 -3.20 -33.09
C ARG A 505 4.83 -2.27 -34.25
N SER A 506 5.49 -2.41 -35.41
CA SER A 506 5.21 -1.62 -36.61
C SER A 506 4.08 -2.20 -37.48
N ASP A 507 3.64 -3.44 -37.23
CA ASP A 507 2.56 -4.05 -38.00
C ASP A 507 1.20 -3.37 -37.68
N PRO A 508 0.34 -3.11 -38.68
CA PRO A 508 -0.95 -2.48 -38.43
C PRO A 508 -1.87 -3.24 -37.46
N GLY A 509 -1.71 -4.56 -37.29
CA GLY A 509 -2.49 -5.38 -36.36
C GLY A 509 -2.13 -5.12 -34.89
N ASN A 510 -0.92 -4.61 -34.66
CA ASN A 510 -0.40 -4.23 -33.35
C ASN A 510 -0.48 -2.72 -33.09
N ARG A 511 -0.98 -1.92 -34.04
CA ARG A 511 -1.07 -0.46 -33.91
C ARG A 511 -1.93 0.00 -32.72
N SER A 512 -2.89 -0.82 -32.32
CA SER A 512 -3.76 -0.60 -31.17
C SER A 512 -3.22 -1.19 -29.86
N LEU A 513 -2.04 -1.83 -29.86
CA LEU A 513 -1.40 -2.26 -28.61
C LEU A 513 -0.96 -1.05 -27.79
N GLY A 514 -1.05 -1.18 -26.47
CA GLY A 514 -0.69 -0.16 -25.51
C GLY A 514 0.02 -0.76 -24.30
N GLY A 515 0.29 0.05 -23.28
CA GLY A 515 0.93 -0.40 -22.04
C GLY A 515 2.47 -0.46 -22.10
N PHE A 516 3.07 -0.21 -23.27
CA PHE A 516 4.53 -0.18 -23.45
C PHE A 516 5.23 0.76 -22.45
N GLN A 517 4.68 1.95 -22.20
CA GLN A 517 5.28 2.90 -21.25
C GLN A 517 5.29 2.37 -19.80
N VAL A 518 4.35 1.49 -19.44
CA VAL A 518 4.26 0.88 -18.11
C VAL A 518 5.37 -0.16 -17.95
N ILE A 519 5.55 -1.00 -18.98
CA ILE A 519 6.66 -1.96 -19.04
C ILE A 519 8.01 -1.24 -18.98
N ASP A 520 8.19 -0.17 -19.76
CA ASP A 520 9.43 0.62 -19.75
C ASP A 520 9.69 1.29 -18.40
N SER A 521 8.64 1.75 -17.71
CA SER A 521 8.75 2.37 -16.39
C SER A 521 9.10 1.34 -15.32
N ALA A 522 8.46 0.17 -15.34
CA ALA A 522 8.76 -0.93 -14.43
C ALA A 522 10.19 -1.40 -14.66
N LYS A 523 10.60 -1.56 -15.92
CA LYS A 523 11.95 -1.94 -16.29
C LYS A 523 12.99 -0.93 -15.81
N ARG A 524 12.77 0.38 -15.99
CA ARG A 524 13.68 1.40 -15.47
C ARG A 524 13.87 1.32 -13.96
N MET A 525 12.78 1.09 -13.22
CA MET A 525 12.85 0.92 -11.77
C MET A 525 13.62 -0.34 -11.41
N LEU A 526 13.37 -1.45 -12.09
CA LEU A 526 14.10 -2.70 -11.89
C LEU A 526 15.60 -2.55 -12.17
N GLU A 527 15.99 -1.87 -13.24
CA GLU A 527 17.40 -1.61 -13.55
C GLU A 527 18.10 -0.73 -12.51
N ILE A 528 17.37 0.12 -11.78
CA ILE A 528 17.94 0.91 -10.67
C ILE A 528 18.26 0.01 -9.46
N PHE A 529 17.37 -0.94 -9.14
CA PHE A 529 17.49 -1.76 -7.92
C PHE A 529 18.22 -3.09 -8.14
N CYS A 530 18.09 -3.69 -9.31
CA CYS A 530 18.72 -4.94 -9.70
C CYS A 530 19.15 -4.88 -11.18
N PRO A 531 20.25 -4.15 -11.46
CA PRO A 531 20.76 -3.96 -12.82
C PRO A 531 20.97 -5.29 -13.54
N GLY A 532 20.51 -5.39 -14.79
CA GLY A 532 20.73 -6.54 -15.66
C GLY A 532 20.19 -7.88 -15.14
N THR A 533 19.23 -7.86 -14.21
CA THR A 533 18.75 -9.07 -13.53
C THR A 533 17.39 -9.58 -14.05
N VAL A 534 16.41 -8.70 -14.21
CA VAL A 534 15.02 -9.09 -14.54
C VAL A 534 14.74 -8.89 -16.03
N SER A 535 14.30 -9.91 -16.76
CA SER A 535 14.00 -9.78 -18.20
C SER A 535 12.75 -8.95 -18.48
N CYS A 536 12.65 -8.34 -19.66
CA CYS A 536 11.41 -7.67 -20.07
C CYS A 536 10.26 -8.67 -20.28
N ALA A 537 10.57 -9.89 -20.71
CA ALA A 537 9.60 -10.98 -20.82
C ALA A 537 8.88 -11.26 -19.49
N ASP A 538 9.62 -11.34 -18.38
CA ASP A 538 9.00 -11.49 -17.06
C ASP A 538 8.26 -10.24 -16.61
N VAL A 539 8.73 -9.03 -16.96
CA VAL A 539 7.99 -7.79 -16.68
C VAL A 539 6.62 -7.79 -17.37
N VAL A 540 6.53 -8.23 -18.63
CA VAL A 540 5.24 -8.33 -19.36
C VAL A 540 4.31 -9.34 -18.69
N ALA A 541 4.81 -10.53 -18.36
CA ALA A 541 4.00 -11.58 -17.73
C ALA A 541 3.51 -11.17 -16.33
N LEU A 542 4.39 -10.60 -15.49
CA LEU A 542 4.05 -10.07 -14.18
C LEU A 542 3.07 -8.90 -14.29
N ALA A 543 3.27 -8.00 -15.25
CA ALA A 543 2.39 -6.86 -15.42
C ALA A 543 0.96 -7.27 -15.81
N ALA A 544 0.81 -8.28 -16.67
CA ALA A 544 -0.49 -8.81 -17.03
C ALA A 544 -1.18 -9.55 -15.88
N ARG A 545 -0.43 -10.32 -15.09
CA ARG A 545 -0.93 -10.95 -13.85
C ARG A 545 -1.45 -9.89 -12.87
N ASP A 546 -0.68 -8.84 -12.65
CA ASP A 546 -1.03 -7.77 -11.72
C ASP A 546 -2.23 -6.95 -12.23
N ALA A 547 -2.35 -6.77 -13.56
CA ALA A 547 -3.52 -6.15 -14.18
C ALA A 547 -4.83 -6.90 -13.88
N VAL A 548 -4.82 -8.24 -13.92
CA VAL A 548 -5.98 -9.08 -13.55
C VAL A 548 -6.30 -8.92 -12.07
N ALA A 549 -5.29 -9.03 -11.21
CA ALA A 549 -5.50 -8.96 -9.76
C ALA A 549 -6.08 -7.59 -9.32
N ILE A 550 -5.57 -6.49 -9.88
CA ILE A 550 -6.00 -5.13 -9.52
C ILE A 550 -7.43 -4.83 -10.03
N THR A 551 -7.86 -5.49 -11.10
CA THR A 551 -9.22 -5.37 -11.62
C THR A 551 -10.21 -6.33 -10.94
N GLY A 552 -9.80 -7.06 -9.89
CA GLY A 552 -10.70 -7.91 -9.09
C GLY A 552 -10.70 -9.39 -9.48
N GLY A 553 -9.84 -9.79 -10.42
CA GLY A 553 -9.64 -11.19 -10.79
C GLY A 553 -8.79 -11.98 -9.78
N PRO A 554 -8.52 -13.26 -10.06
CA PRO A 554 -7.78 -14.12 -9.13
C PRO A 554 -6.34 -13.65 -8.92
N GLN A 555 -5.89 -13.68 -7.66
CA GLN A 555 -4.48 -13.48 -7.32
C GLN A 555 -3.70 -14.77 -7.61
N LEU A 556 -2.78 -14.69 -8.57
CA LEU A 556 -2.05 -15.84 -9.07
C LEU A 556 -0.55 -15.67 -8.79
N GLN A 557 0.15 -16.73 -8.44
CA GLN A 557 1.61 -16.77 -8.58
C GLN A 557 1.97 -17.33 -9.96
N ILE A 558 2.89 -16.69 -10.67
CA ILE A 558 3.40 -17.19 -11.94
C ILE A 558 4.89 -17.49 -11.82
N PRO A 559 5.39 -18.57 -12.46
CA PRO A 559 6.82 -18.83 -12.47
C PRO A 559 7.52 -17.79 -13.36
N THR A 560 8.71 -17.38 -12.94
CA THR A 560 9.56 -16.39 -13.61
C THR A 560 10.89 -17.03 -14.02
N GLY A 561 11.74 -16.30 -14.73
CA GLY A 561 12.99 -16.78 -15.32
C GLY A 561 13.01 -16.77 -16.86
N ARG A 562 12.06 -16.09 -17.50
CA ARG A 562 12.05 -15.91 -18.96
C ARG A 562 13.24 -15.05 -19.38
N ARG A 563 13.69 -15.20 -20.62
CA ARG A 563 14.70 -14.34 -21.25
C ARG A 563 14.15 -13.63 -22.46
N ASP A 564 14.74 -12.48 -22.75
CA ASP A 564 14.34 -11.62 -23.84
C ASP A 564 14.79 -12.18 -25.19
N GLY A 565 13.86 -12.20 -26.15
CA GLY A 565 14.12 -12.48 -27.55
C GLY A 565 14.92 -11.36 -28.22
N ARG A 566 15.73 -11.73 -29.22
CA ARG A 566 16.59 -10.80 -29.99
C ARG A 566 16.01 -10.42 -31.35
N VAL A 567 14.89 -11.04 -31.73
CA VAL A 567 14.29 -10.90 -33.06
C VAL A 567 12.84 -10.49 -32.89
N SER A 568 12.41 -9.48 -33.65
CA SER A 568 11.02 -9.05 -33.75
C SER A 568 10.74 -8.77 -35.22
N ALA A 569 9.71 -9.42 -35.77
CA ALA A 569 9.39 -9.35 -37.21
C ALA A 569 7.89 -9.11 -37.44
N ALA A 570 7.55 -8.06 -38.18
CA ALA A 570 6.18 -7.73 -38.57
C ALA A 570 5.48 -8.89 -39.31
N ALA A 571 6.24 -9.65 -40.11
CA ALA A 571 5.73 -10.81 -40.86
C ALA A 571 5.14 -11.91 -39.96
N ASN A 572 5.52 -11.95 -38.69
CA ASN A 572 5.06 -12.94 -37.73
C ASN A 572 3.66 -12.58 -37.16
N VAL A 573 3.26 -11.31 -37.21
CA VAL A 573 2.05 -10.80 -36.54
C VAL A 573 0.76 -11.38 -37.15
N ARG A 574 0.55 -11.21 -38.46
CA ARG A 574 -0.72 -11.55 -39.13
C ARG A 574 -1.07 -13.04 -39.19
N PRO A 575 -0.11 -13.97 -39.38
CA PRO A 575 -0.43 -15.39 -39.40
C PRO A 575 -0.83 -15.97 -38.04
N ASN A 576 -0.56 -15.27 -36.94
CA ASN A 576 -0.65 -15.83 -35.59
C ASN A 576 -1.63 -15.12 -34.65
N ILE A 577 -2.09 -13.92 -34.97
CA ILE A 577 -3.07 -13.20 -34.16
C ILE A 577 -4.49 -13.59 -34.57
N ILE A 578 -5.38 -13.65 -33.59
CA ILE A 578 -6.81 -13.85 -33.81
C ILE A 578 -7.46 -12.54 -34.26
N ASP A 579 -8.13 -12.60 -35.40
CA ASP A 579 -8.99 -11.52 -35.87
C ASP A 579 -10.37 -11.59 -35.21
N THR A 580 -11.02 -10.44 -35.03
CA THR A 580 -12.33 -10.34 -34.38
C THR A 580 -13.47 -11.00 -35.18
N THR A 581 -13.21 -11.34 -36.45
CA THR A 581 -14.15 -12.01 -37.36
C THR A 581 -13.93 -13.51 -37.51
N PHE A 582 -12.92 -14.08 -36.84
CA PHE A 582 -12.58 -15.51 -36.99
C PHE A 582 -13.70 -16.44 -36.54
N THR A 583 -13.83 -17.53 -37.28
CA THR A 583 -14.69 -18.67 -36.92
C THR A 583 -14.08 -19.47 -35.77
N MET A 584 -14.92 -20.27 -35.10
CA MET A 584 -14.47 -21.15 -34.02
C MET A 584 -13.33 -22.09 -34.46
N ASN A 585 -13.38 -22.63 -35.68
CA ASN A 585 -12.33 -23.54 -36.17
C ASN A 585 -11.01 -22.82 -36.44
N GLU A 586 -11.05 -21.59 -36.97
CA GLU A 586 -9.84 -20.78 -37.17
C GLU A 586 -9.17 -20.45 -35.82
N MET A 587 -9.96 -20.05 -34.82
CA MET A 587 -9.43 -19.81 -33.47
C MET A 587 -8.84 -21.07 -32.84
N ILE A 588 -9.53 -22.22 -32.94
CA ILE A 588 -9.02 -23.51 -32.43
C ILE A 588 -7.70 -23.89 -33.10
N ASN A 589 -7.58 -23.70 -34.43
CA ASN A 589 -6.36 -24.04 -35.15
C ASN A 589 -5.15 -23.24 -34.64
N ILE A 590 -5.33 -21.95 -34.39
CA ILE A 590 -4.26 -21.09 -33.85
C ILE A 590 -3.91 -21.48 -32.42
N PHE A 591 -4.90 -21.68 -31.55
CA PHE A 591 -4.66 -22.08 -30.16
C PHE A 591 -3.97 -23.45 -30.06
N THR A 592 -4.43 -24.42 -30.87
CA THR A 592 -3.85 -25.77 -30.89
C THR A 592 -2.41 -25.76 -31.41
N ALA A 593 -2.10 -24.90 -32.39
CA ALA A 593 -0.73 -24.71 -32.88
C ALA A 593 0.22 -24.18 -31.79
N LYS A 594 -0.32 -23.55 -30.73
CA LYS A 594 0.41 -23.08 -29.55
C LYS A 594 0.36 -24.05 -28.36
N GLY A 595 -0.25 -25.22 -28.54
CA GLY A 595 -0.42 -26.21 -27.47
C GLY A 595 -1.51 -25.85 -26.44
N LEU A 596 -2.39 -24.90 -26.76
CA LEU A 596 -3.55 -24.55 -25.95
C LEU A 596 -4.79 -25.30 -26.43
N SER A 597 -5.60 -25.76 -25.48
CA SER A 597 -6.83 -26.51 -25.75
C SER A 597 -7.99 -25.59 -26.12
N ILE A 598 -9.10 -26.19 -26.57
CA ILE A 598 -10.37 -25.49 -26.78
C ILE A 598 -10.92 -24.88 -25.48
N GLU A 599 -10.63 -25.48 -24.32
CA GLU A 599 -11.01 -24.93 -23.02
C GLU A 599 -10.19 -23.69 -22.69
N ASP A 600 -8.88 -23.74 -22.92
CA ASP A 600 -7.98 -22.58 -22.74
C ASP A 600 -8.41 -21.41 -23.63
N LEU A 601 -8.92 -21.69 -24.84
CA LEU A 601 -9.50 -20.69 -25.74
C LEU A 601 -10.69 -19.99 -25.10
N VAL A 602 -11.69 -20.73 -24.63
CA VAL A 602 -12.89 -20.14 -23.99
C VAL A 602 -12.49 -19.33 -22.76
N VAL A 603 -11.59 -19.87 -21.93
CA VAL A 603 -11.14 -19.22 -20.69
C VAL A 603 -10.38 -17.92 -20.98
N LEU A 604 -9.42 -17.94 -21.91
CA LEU A 604 -8.59 -16.78 -22.23
C LEU A 604 -9.38 -15.69 -22.97
N SER A 605 -10.44 -16.05 -23.71
CA SER A 605 -11.41 -15.08 -24.24
C SER A 605 -12.10 -14.28 -23.13
N GLY A 606 -12.21 -14.84 -21.91
CA GLY A 606 -12.69 -14.12 -20.73
C GLY A 606 -11.91 -12.85 -20.39
N ALA A 607 -10.69 -12.66 -20.93
CA ALA A 607 -9.93 -11.42 -20.82
C ALA A 607 -10.71 -10.19 -21.34
N HIS A 608 -11.64 -10.40 -22.28
CA HIS A 608 -12.48 -9.35 -22.84
C HIS A 608 -13.51 -8.79 -21.85
N THR A 609 -13.60 -9.32 -20.62
CA THR A 609 -14.36 -8.70 -19.52
C THR A 609 -13.82 -7.31 -19.15
N ILE A 610 -12.57 -6.99 -19.48
CA ILE A 610 -11.98 -5.66 -19.32
C ILE A 610 -11.41 -5.10 -20.63
N GLY A 611 -11.26 -3.78 -20.69
CA GLY A 611 -10.66 -3.07 -21.82
C GLY A 611 -11.68 -2.52 -22.83
N SER A 612 -11.18 -2.02 -23.95
CA SER A 612 -11.98 -1.39 -24.99
C SER A 612 -11.45 -1.68 -26.38
N ALA A 613 -12.30 -1.49 -27.38
CA ALA A 613 -11.96 -1.66 -28.78
C ALA A 613 -12.46 -0.51 -29.65
N HIS A 614 -11.73 -0.27 -30.73
CA HIS A 614 -12.11 0.70 -31.75
C HIS A 614 -13.34 0.21 -32.52
N CYS A 615 -14.18 1.13 -32.98
CA CYS A 615 -15.37 0.81 -33.75
C CYS A 615 -15.08 -0.10 -34.96
N SER A 616 -13.93 0.10 -35.62
CA SER A 616 -13.51 -0.70 -36.78
C SER A 616 -13.31 -2.20 -36.48
N ALA A 617 -13.26 -2.60 -35.21
CA ALA A 617 -13.07 -3.99 -34.81
C ALA A 617 -14.38 -4.81 -34.80
N PHE A 618 -15.54 -4.16 -34.85
CA PHE A 618 -16.86 -4.83 -34.77
C PHE A 618 -17.93 -4.17 -35.65
N SER A 619 -17.63 -3.05 -36.32
CA SER A 619 -18.60 -2.31 -37.14
C SER A 619 -19.12 -3.09 -38.34
N ASP A 620 -18.46 -4.16 -38.76
CA ASP A 620 -18.90 -5.06 -39.82
C ASP A 620 -20.10 -5.94 -39.41
N ARG A 621 -20.42 -6.00 -38.11
CA ARG A 621 -21.56 -6.78 -37.58
C ARG A 621 -22.92 -6.11 -37.81
N PHE A 622 -22.95 -4.83 -38.18
CA PHE A 622 -24.19 -4.09 -38.50
C PHE A 622 -23.93 -3.00 -39.54
N GLN A 623 -24.99 -2.49 -40.17
CA GLN A 623 -24.91 -1.40 -41.14
C GLN A 623 -25.92 -0.30 -40.80
N GLU A 624 -25.48 0.94 -40.86
CA GLU A 624 -26.33 2.14 -40.78
C GLU A 624 -26.67 2.61 -42.20
N ASP A 625 -27.96 2.81 -42.50
CA ASP A 625 -28.38 3.43 -43.77
C ASP A 625 -28.34 4.96 -43.72
N SER A 626 -28.53 5.63 -44.86
CA SER A 626 -28.51 7.10 -44.98
C SER A 626 -29.62 7.82 -44.19
N LYS A 627 -30.52 7.09 -43.54
CA LYS A 627 -31.58 7.61 -42.68
C LYS A 627 -31.36 7.25 -41.20
N GLY A 628 -30.20 6.69 -40.85
CA GLY A 628 -29.85 6.28 -39.49
C GLY A 628 -30.53 4.99 -39.04
N LYS A 629 -30.97 4.14 -39.97
CA LYS A 629 -31.64 2.88 -39.65
C LYS A 629 -30.63 1.72 -39.62
N LEU A 630 -30.64 0.97 -38.52
CA LEU A 630 -29.83 -0.23 -38.34
C LEU A 630 -30.34 -1.43 -39.15
N THR A 631 -29.43 -2.01 -39.93
CA THR A 631 -29.54 -3.37 -40.48
C THR A 631 -28.53 -4.26 -39.78
N LEU A 632 -29.01 -5.26 -39.07
CA LEU A 632 -28.14 -6.22 -38.39
C LEU A 632 -27.59 -7.23 -39.41
N ILE A 633 -26.27 -7.35 -39.51
CA ILE A 633 -25.60 -8.30 -40.40
C ILE A 633 -25.37 -9.61 -39.63
N ASP A 634 -24.89 -9.50 -38.40
CA ASP A 634 -24.66 -10.62 -37.51
C ASP A 634 -25.88 -10.88 -36.60
N THR A 635 -26.62 -11.95 -36.88
CA THR A 635 -27.80 -12.32 -36.12
C THR A 635 -27.50 -12.85 -34.71
N SER A 636 -26.23 -13.12 -34.37
CA SER A 636 -25.85 -13.53 -33.02
C SER A 636 -25.77 -12.37 -32.03
N LEU A 637 -25.87 -11.12 -32.50
CA LEU A 637 -25.82 -9.90 -31.71
C LEU A 637 -27.22 -9.40 -31.37
N ASP A 638 -27.46 -9.03 -30.11
CA ASP A 638 -28.72 -8.45 -29.66
C ASP A 638 -29.02 -7.15 -30.42
N ARG A 639 -30.26 -7.02 -30.90
CA ARG A 639 -30.66 -5.90 -31.76
C ARG A 639 -30.64 -4.57 -31.02
N ASN A 640 -30.97 -4.53 -29.73
CA ASN A 640 -30.95 -3.29 -28.97
C ASN A 640 -29.51 -2.87 -28.69
N TYR A 641 -28.66 -3.82 -28.30
CA TYR A 641 -27.24 -3.56 -28.10
C TYR A 641 -26.55 -3.13 -29.41
N ALA A 642 -26.89 -3.72 -30.55
CA ALA A 642 -26.39 -3.28 -31.85
C ALA A 642 -26.78 -1.82 -32.16
N ASN A 643 -27.99 -1.38 -31.80
CA ASN A 643 -28.40 0.02 -31.93
C ASN A 643 -27.59 0.94 -31.01
N GLU A 644 -27.31 0.52 -29.77
CA GLU A 644 -26.44 1.28 -28.86
C GLU A 644 -25.01 1.43 -29.40
N LEU A 645 -24.45 0.35 -29.95
CA LEU A 645 -23.14 0.36 -30.59
C LEU A 645 -23.11 1.27 -31.81
N MET A 646 -24.13 1.21 -32.68
CA MET A 646 -24.26 2.09 -33.84
C MET A 646 -24.30 3.56 -33.44
N GLN A 647 -25.03 3.92 -32.37
CA GLN A 647 -25.07 5.30 -31.87
C GLN A 647 -23.73 5.78 -31.32
N ARG A 648 -22.94 4.89 -30.71
CA ARG A 648 -21.58 5.21 -30.21
C ARG A 648 -20.54 5.24 -31.33
N CYS A 649 -20.81 4.56 -32.45
CA CYS A 649 -19.92 4.42 -33.60
C CYS A 649 -20.60 4.87 -34.91
N PRO A 650 -20.90 6.17 -35.08
CA PRO A 650 -21.49 6.68 -36.32
C PRO A 650 -20.55 6.53 -37.52
N VAL A 651 -21.09 6.49 -38.74
CA VAL A 651 -20.31 6.29 -39.99
C VAL A 651 -19.16 7.29 -40.17
N ASP A 652 -19.33 8.54 -39.73
CA ASP A 652 -18.31 9.60 -39.81
C ASP A 652 -17.47 9.73 -38.52
N ALA A 653 -17.52 8.74 -37.63
CA ALA A 653 -16.75 8.71 -36.39
C ALA A 653 -15.24 8.78 -36.63
N SER A 654 -14.54 9.53 -35.78
CA SER A 654 -13.09 9.45 -35.72
C SER A 654 -12.64 8.00 -35.45
N ALA A 655 -11.59 7.54 -36.13
CA ALA A 655 -10.96 6.24 -35.88
C ALA A 655 -10.44 6.07 -34.44
N SER A 656 -10.37 7.15 -33.66
CA SER A 656 -9.99 7.15 -32.25
C SER A 656 -11.12 6.78 -31.28
N ILE A 657 -12.37 6.70 -31.72
CA ILE A 657 -13.49 6.32 -30.85
C ILE A 657 -13.36 4.85 -30.47
N THR A 658 -13.53 4.58 -29.17
CA THR A 658 -13.51 3.24 -28.60
C THR A 658 -14.77 2.98 -27.81
N VAL A 659 -15.15 1.71 -27.73
CA VAL A 659 -16.25 1.20 -26.91
C VAL A 659 -15.68 0.15 -25.97
N VAL A 660 -16.19 0.12 -24.74
CA VAL A 660 -15.85 -0.90 -23.74
C VAL A 660 -16.22 -2.30 -24.22
N ASN A 661 -15.38 -3.29 -23.91
CA ASN A 661 -15.60 -4.68 -24.34
C ASN A 661 -16.75 -5.34 -23.58
N ASP A 662 -16.89 -5.03 -22.30
CA ASP A 662 -18.01 -5.46 -21.46
C ASP A 662 -18.97 -4.27 -21.20
N PRO A 663 -20.21 -4.28 -21.71
CA PRO A 663 -21.13 -3.17 -21.54
C PRO A 663 -21.64 -2.96 -20.10
N GLU A 664 -21.44 -3.93 -19.20
CA GLU A 664 -21.98 -3.91 -17.84
C GLU A 664 -20.87 -3.60 -16.82
N THR A 665 -19.71 -4.29 -16.88
CA THR A 665 -18.63 -4.18 -15.86
C THR A 665 -17.21 -4.08 -16.43
N SER A 666 -16.98 -3.34 -17.51
CA SER A 666 -15.68 -3.22 -18.22
C SER A 666 -14.42 -2.84 -17.41
N SER A 667 -14.55 -2.39 -16.17
CA SER A 667 -13.44 -2.09 -15.26
C SER A 667 -13.12 -3.21 -14.27
N SER A 668 -13.93 -4.26 -14.25
CA SER A 668 -13.87 -5.37 -13.31
C SER A 668 -13.58 -6.67 -14.06
N PHE A 669 -12.59 -7.42 -13.59
CA PHE A 669 -12.31 -8.75 -14.08
C PHE A 669 -13.22 -9.76 -13.38
N ASP A 670 -14.33 -10.08 -14.02
CA ASP A 670 -15.37 -10.96 -13.48
C ASP A 670 -15.96 -11.87 -14.57
N ASN A 671 -17.03 -12.61 -14.26
CA ASN A 671 -17.68 -13.49 -15.24
C ASN A 671 -18.79 -12.81 -16.06
N GLN A 672 -18.93 -11.49 -15.96
CA GLN A 672 -19.96 -10.73 -16.67
C GLN A 672 -19.80 -10.83 -18.18
N TYR A 673 -18.56 -10.97 -18.68
CA TYR A 673 -18.28 -11.31 -20.08
C TYR A 673 -19.13 -12.50 -20.56
N TYR A 674 -19.14 -13.62 -19.85
CA TYR A 674 -19.90 -14.81 -20.26
C TYR A 674 -21.41 -14.62 -20.14
N ARG A 675 -21.86 -13.86 -19.13
CA ARG A 675 -23.28 -13.46 -19.00
C ARG A 675 -23.73 -12.60 -20.18
N ASN A 676 -22.86 -11.71 -20.64
CA ASN A 676 -23.09 -10.90 -21.82
C ASN A 676 -23.17 -11.77 -23.08
N LEU A 677 -22.31 -12.78 -23.23
CA LEU A 677 -22.42 -13.73 -24.35
C LEU A 677 -23.78 -14.42 -24.35
N VAL A 678 -24.23 -14.97 -23.20
CA VAL A 678 -25.55 -15.62 -23.05
C VAL A 678 -26.69 -14.64 -23.38
N ALA A 679 -26.52 -13.35 -23.11
CA ALA A 679 -27.45 -12.29 -23.46
C ALA A 679 -27.29 -11.77 -24.91
N HIS A 680 -26.47 -12.41 -25.74
CA HIS A 680 -26.15 -11.98 -27.11
C HIS A 680 -25.51 -10.58 -27.20
N LYS A 681 -24.83 -10.15 -26.13
CA LYS A 681 -24.13 -8.86 -26.01
C LYS A 681 -22.60 -8.98 -26.13
N GLY A 682 -22.06 -10.02 -26.76
CA GLY A 682 -20.63 -10.10 -27.06
C GLY A 682 -20.23 -9.06 -28.10
N LEU A 683 -19.14 -8.30 -27.87
CA LEU A 683 -18.76 -7.20 -28.76
C LEU A 683 -18.22 -7.69 -30.10
N PHE A 684 -17.33 -8.68 -30.09
CA PHE A 684 -16.74 -9.24 -31.31
C PHE A 684 -17.55 -10.43 -31.83
N GLN A 685 -17.42 -10.70 -33.14
CA GLN A 685 -17.99 -11.91 -33.72
C GLN A 685 -17.29 -13.16 -33.14
N SER A 686 -15.98 -13.09 -32.96
CA SER A 686 -15.16 -14.13 -32.30
C SER A 686 -15.59 -14.44 -30.86
N ASP A 687 -16.21 -13.49 -30.14
CA ASP A 687 -16.80 -13.76 -28.83
C ASP A 687 -18.12 -14.54 -28.96
N SER A 688 -18.96 -14.13 -29.91
CA SER A 688 -20.31 -14.69 -30.06
C SER A 688 -20.28 -16.15 -30.53
N VAL A 689 -19.32 -16.51 -31.38
CA VAL A 689 -19.15 -17.89 -31.85
C VAL A 689 -18.83 -18.88 -30.73
N LEU A 690 -18.33 -18.42 -29.57
CA LEU A 690 -18.08 -19.28 -28.40
C LEU A 690 -19.38 -19.85 -27.82
N LEU A 691 -20.47 -19.07 -27.85
CA LEU A 691 -21.79 -19.53 -27.41
C LEU A 691 -22.49 -20.36 -28.49
N ASP A 692 -22.33 -19.98 -29.75
CA ASP A 692 -23.01 -20.64 -30.87
C ASP A 692 -22.44 -22.02 -31.18
N ASP A 693 -21.15 -22.27 -30.95
CA ASP A 693 -20.54 -23.58 -31.17
C ASP A 693 -20.91 -24.58 -30.07
N LYS A 694 -21.39 -25.77 -30.48
CA LYS A 694 -21.85 -26.82 -29.56
C LYS A 694 -20.73 -27.34 -28.63
N ARG A 695 -19.46 -27.24 -29.03
CA ARG A 695 -18.31 -27.74 -28.26
C ARG A 695 -18.00 -26.85 -27.06
N THR A 696 -18.28 -25.55 -27.15
CA THR A 696 -17.91 -24.54 -26.14
C THR A 696 -19.08 -23.96 -25.38
N ARG A 697 -20.30 -24.03 -25.95
CA ARG A 697 -21.52 -23.47 -25.37
C ARG A 697 -21.72 -23.81 -23.89
N ASN A 698 -21.57 -25.08 -23.52
CA ASN A 698 -21.78 -25.51 -22.14
C ASN A 698 -20.77 -24.86 -21.19
N LEU A 699 -19.52 -24.74 -21.62
CA LEU A 699 -18.47 -24.11 -20.81
C LEU A 699 -18.72 -22.60 -20.64
N VAL A 700 -19.18 -21.91 -21.68
CA VAL A 700 -19.62 -20.50 -21.61
C VAL A 700 -20.76 -20.32 -20.60
N GLN A 701 -21.77 -21.20 -20.66
CA GLN A 701 -22.91 -21.16 -19.73
C GLN A 701 -22.48 -21.45 -18.29
N ASP A 702 -21.59 -22.42 -18.09
CA ASP A 702 -21.04 -22.73 -16.78
C ASP A 702 -20.32 -21.53 -16.17
N PHE A 703 -19.43 -20.87 -16.92
CA PHE A 703 -18.74 -19.68 -16.45
C PHE A 703 -19.67 -18.49 -16.21
N ALA A 704 -20.73 -18.33 -17.01
CA ALA A 704 -21.74 -17.29 -16.78
C ALA A 704 -22.47 -17.47 -15.43
N ASN A 705 -22.67 -18.72 -15.01
CA ASN A 705 -23.35 -19.06 -13.77
C ASN A 705 -22.41 -19.10 -12.55
N ASP A 706 -21.13 -19.43 -12.77
CA ASP A 706 -20.16 -19.68 -11.70
C ASP A 706 -18.84 -18.93 -11.95
N GLN A 707 -18.66 -17.83 -11.21
CA GLN A 707 -17.45 -17.01 -11.28
C GLN A 707 -16.22 -17.73 -10.71
N GLU A 708 -16.41 -18.56 -9.69
CA GLU A 708 -15.29 -19.27 -9.06
C GLU A 708 -14.71 -20.30 -10.04
N LYS A 709 -15.58 -21.02 -10.76
CA LYS A 709 -15.16 -21.94 -11.82
C LYS A 709 -14.40 -21.23 -12.93
N PHE A 710 -14.82 -20.02 -13.32
CA PHE A 710 -14.08 -19.19 -14.26
C PHE A 710 -12.69 -18.82 -13.72
N PHE A 711 -12.60 -18.30 -12.50
CA PHE A 711 -11.33 -17.86 -11.90
C PHE A 711 -10.33 -19.01 -11.69
N GLN A 712 -10.81 -20.20 -11.30
CA GLN A 712 -9.98 -21.40 -11.19
C GLN A 712 -9.43 -21.81 -12.58
N SER A 713 -10.28 -21.80 -13.60
CA SER A 713 -9.88 -22.14 -14.98
C SER A 713 -8.93 -21.09 -15.58
N TRP A 714 -9.18 -19.82 -15.30
CA TRP A 714 -8.33 -18.69 -15.70
C TRP A 714 -6.92 -18.86 -15.15
N SER A 715 -6.79 -19.18 -13.86
CA SER A 715 -5.51 -19.40 -13.21
C SER A 715 -4.65 -20.44 -13.96
N GLN A 716 -5.25 -21.55 -14.36
CA GLN A 716 -4.56 -22.61 -15.11
C GLN A 716 -4.22 -22.19 -16.55
N SER A 717 -5.17 -21.59 -17.25
CA SER A 717 -4.99 -21.19 -18.66
C SER A 717 -3.97 -20.06 -18.81
N PHE A 718 -3.95 -19.11 -17.88
CA PHE A 718 -2.99 -18.01 -17.84
C PHE A 718 -1.56 -18.50 -17.56
N LEU A 719 -1.39 -19.51 -16.69
CA LEU A 719 -0.10 -20.17 -16.49
C LEU A 719 0.40 -20.86 -17.77
N LYS A 720 -0.49 -21.56 -18.49
CA LYS A 720 -0.13 -22.17 -19.78
C LYS A 720 0.25 -21.10 -20.80
N LEU A 721 -0.57 -20.07 -20.96
CA LEU A 721 -0.33 -18.94 -21.88
C LEU A 721 1.06 -18.35 -21.65
N THR A 722 1.37 -17.96 -20.41
CA THR A 722 2.64 -17.32 -20.06
C THR A 722 3.84 -18.27 -20.13
N SER A 723 3.63 -19.57 -20.33
CA SER A 723 4.69 -20.58 -20.45
C SER A 723 4.96 -21.01 -21.91
N ILE A 724 4.27 -20.41 -22.89
CA ILE A 724 4.45 -20.72 -24.31
C ILE A 724 5.82 -20.24 -24.78
N GLY A 725 6.59 -21.13 -25.41
CA GLY A 725 7.80 -20.81 -26.18
C GLY A 725 8.85 -19.98 -25.42
N VAL A 726 8.92 -20.13 -24.10
CA VAL A 726 9.79 -19.31 -23.24
C VAL A 726 11.26 -19.62 -23.48
N LYS A 727 12.08 -18.56 -23.51
CA LYS A 727 13.54 -18.67 -23.56
C LYS A 727 14.10 -18.72 -22.15
N THR A 728 15.07 -19.59 -21.91
CA THR A 728 15.68 -19.77 -20.60
C THR A 728 17.20 -19.94 -20.69
N GLY A 729 17.90 -19.89 -19.56
CA GLY A 729 19.35 -20.12 -19.52
C GLY A 729 20.14 -19.12 -20.39
N GLU A 730 20.69 -19.59 -21.51
CA GLU A 730 21.48 -18.77 -22.45
C GLU A 730 20.74 -18.49 -23.78
N GLU A 731 19.48 -18.93 -23.93
CA GLU A 731 18.71 -18.88 -25.18
C GLU A 731 18.24 -17.47 -25.58
N GLY A 732 18.39 -16.50 -24.69
CA GLY A 732 18.02 -15.09 -24.87
C GLY A 732 18.93 -14.16 -24.08
N GLU A 733 18.49 -12.93 -23.88
CA GLU A 733 19.22 -11.93 -23.09
C GLU A 733 18.39 -11.34 -21.95
N ILE A 734 19.02 -10.47 -21.17
CA ILE A 734 18.33 -9.56 -20.27
C ILE A 734 18.61 -8.16 -20.82
N ARG A 735 17.62 -7.56 -21.47
CA ARG A 735 17.76 -6.21 -22.03
C ARG A 735 17.77 -5.19 -20.90
N GLN A 736 18.58 -4.14 -21.00
CA GLN A 736 18.50 -3.00 -20.06
C GLN A 736 17.33 -2.06 -20.41
N SER A 737 17.02 -1.93 -21.70
CA SER A 737 15.86 -1.20 -22.21
C SER A 737 15.02 -2.14 -23.05
N CYS A 738 13.73 -2.28 -22.74
CA CYS A 738 12.87 -3.24 -23.45
C CYS A 738 12.66 -2.92 -24.93
N SER A 739 12.89 -1.67 -25.34
CA SER A 739 12.71 -1.23 -26.72
C SER A 739 13.83 -1.65 -27.68
N MET A 740 14.96 -2.18 -27.18
CA MET A 740 16.14 -2.50 -28.01
C MET A 740 16.95 -3.67 -27.45
N THR A 741 17.65 -4.39 -28.33
CA THR A 741 18.54 -5.48 -27.92
C THR A 741 19.79 -4.96 -27.22
N SER A 742 20.41 -5.78 -26.37
CA SER A 742 21.70 -5.47 -25.76
C SER A 742 22.79 -5.43 -26.86
N GLY A 743 23.57 -4.35 -26.89
CA GLY A 743 24.58 -4.07 -27.93
C GLY A 743 25.91 -4.79 -27.73
#